data_AF-A0A2E9WE95-F1
#
_entry.id   AF-A0A2E9WE95-F1
#
_cell.length_a   1.000
_cell.length_b   1.000
_cell.length_c   1.000
_cell.angle_alpha   90.00
_cell.angle_beta   90.00
_cell.angle_gamma   90.00
#
_symmetry.space_group_name_H-M   'P 1'
#
loop_
_entity.id
_entity.type
_entity.pdbx_description
1 polymer ?
#
loop_
_entity_poly.entity_id
_entity_poly.type
_entity_poly.pdbx_seq_one_letter_code
_entity_poly.pdbx_strand_id
1 'polypeptide(L)'
;MNLQREDEAVSSTVATVLLFGGVVTIIGMMMASMMPVIMEMQGSIERNDMAAQMGLLAQRADSLAESGMPGDAAHVEIRPIDGELRWDETASGMWYAATWAESHTLRSRGLLNFDAEFDVRHPESETTTVCLDDLRLGADRPFHYTTPAWAEAVVLSVTPGVAETLGPVKIKPINGGDDLALRAGDVVRLDPAPAGITAEAALTVVYLRGEGGAVLVPPSDDDPIDGTGRAWTVPLPGGVHQVHLAASDRAMIDWTVAGQQGRVIMNETAQAQIAHGANFEVNITSASLLHVTSSAPSNMVVHLNHDEGHGRVVLNAYRGPMMGTSFLPPDAEGRLLLTNPGQSSTTVTWRGDGRTIAPGGHVEVAWPPSGAQGPAWLTANARIGAAWVAGNGTADGVRVLPASDTGGPSGLFFDVRDDASTHHEIMLSGVRSTVFVDDTNITLDVETNTTHVLPSVSESRVNATGDGIRVTEVVGHHGAAIGMHDGEGRCLAVGIEASGWVRLDLPWRPTVGFEPQDQAAAWRSGQHPSGLEMRVYGVVGSDDLHPIGSVYAVHLSRLQYAFQSSILGMEVAYAGGAVMTNHPEFDPLVLRAPTDRGGPGPRFAATIPAMHPSVNSPQGAGAVDLTMTLQSRDVMASSQAHEVRRGWTGPYGGAVADVGSYALEGSADWTVYPGRLDLLTDYVGWVPDPAMGTTESVWHTGGEPIQFSLQIAHLDVSMREVGV
;
A
#
# COMPACT_ATOMS: atom_id res chain seq x y z
N MET A 1 44.59 87.05 46.28
CA MET A 1 44.67 86.19 47.47
C MET A 1 43.76 84.99 47.22
N ASN A 2 44.27 83.79 47.49
CA ASN A 2 43.92 82.52 46.88
C ASN A 2 42.44 82.12 46.94
N LEU A 3 41.88 81.73 45.78
CA LEU A 3 40.78 80.77 45.70
C LEU A 3 41.33 79.42 46.17
N GLN A 4 40.99 78.99 47.38
CA GLN A 4 41.19 77.61 47.81
C GLN A 4 40.29 76.73 46.93
N ARG A 5 40.93 75.95 46.06
CA ARG A 5 40.28 74.87 45.31
C ARG A 5 40.04 73.73 46.32
N GLU A 6 38.78 73.38 46.56
CA GLU A 6 38.40 72.24 47.39
C GLU A 6 38.73 70.93 46.65
N ASP A 7 40.00 70.53 46.66
CA ASP A 7 40.48 69.29 46.04
C ASP A 7 39.86 68.04 46.71
N GLU A 8 39.38 68.16 47.95
CA GLU A 8 38.72 67.10 48.73
C GLU A 8 37.29 66.80 48.22
N ALA A 9 36.55 67.84 47.80
CA ALA A 9 35.22 67.69 47.18
C ALA A 9 35.30 67.06 45.78
N VAL A 10 36.33 67.41 45.00
CA VAL A 10 36.58 66.81 43.68
C VAL A 10 37.03 65.35 43.79
N SER A 11 37.88 65.03 44.77
CA SER A 11 38.34 63.66 45.01
C SER A 11 37.22 62.71 45.43
N SER A 12 36.32 63.14 46.34
CA SER A 12 35.18 62.34 46.76
C SER A 12 34.17 62.11 45.63
N THR A 13 33.95 63.12 44.76
CA THR A 13 33.07 62.99 43.60
C THR A 13 33.65 62.02 42.55
N VAL A 14 34.96 62.12 42.26
CA VAL A 14 35.64 61.20 41.33
C VAL A 14 35.67 59.76 41.87
N ALA A 15 35.90 59.58 43.17
CA ALA A 15 35.85 58.27 43.81
C ALA A 15 34.44 57.65 43.74
N THR A 16 33.39 58.46 43.92
CA THR A 16 32.00 57.99 43.81
C THR A 16 31.65 57.60 42.38
N VAL A 17 32.06 58.38 41.38
CA VAL A 17 31.85 58.06 39.95
C VAL A 17 32.62 56.80 39.53
N LEU A 18 33.85 56.60 40.03
CA LEU A 18 34.63 55.38 39.76
C LEU A 18 34.04 54.15 40.44
N LEU A 19 33.47 54.30 41.65
CA LEU A 19 32.75 53.22 42.33
C LEU A 19 31.47 52.84 41.58
N PHE A 20 30.67 53.82 41.14
CA PHE A 20 29.49 53.57 40.32
C PHE A 20 29.86 52.96 38.96
N GLY A 21 30.92 53.46 38.31
CA GLY A 21 31.44 52.90 37.06
C GLY A 21 31.91 51.46 37.22
N GLY A 22 32.64 51.15 38.30
CA GLY A 22 33.10 49.79 38.62
C GLY A 22 31.96 48.83 38.94
N VAL A 23 30.93 49.29 39.65
CA VAL A 23 29.73 48.47 39.90
C VAL A 23 28.94 48.24 38.61
N VAL A 24 28.80 49.24 37.75
CA VAL A 24 28.11 49.10 36.46
C VAL A 24 28.89 48.19 35.51
N THR A 25 30.23 48.21 35.50
CA THR A 25 31.01 47.27 34.67
C THR A 25 30.97 45.84 35.21
N ILE A 26 30.95 45.64 36.53
CA ILE A 26 30.76 44.31 37.13
C ILE A 26 29.36 43.77 36.82
N ILE A 27 28.31 44.58 36.99
CA ILE A 27 26.94 44.19 36.65
C ILE A 27 26.81 43.94 35.14
N GLY A 28 27.46 44.75 34.30
CA GLY A 28 27.51 44.55 32.85
C GLY A 28 28.22 43.26 32.46
N MET A 29 29.35 42.93 33.09
CA MET A 29 30.06 41.67 32.88
C MET A 29 29.27 40.46 33.42
N MET A 30 28.60 40.59 34.55
CA MET A 30 27.73 39.54 35.10
C MET A 30 26.48 39.32 34.24
N MET A 31 25.85 40.38 33.73
CA MET A 31 24.74 40.24 32.79
C MET A 31 25.21 39.61 31.47
N ALA A 32 26.38 40.01 30.94
CA ALA A 32 26.93 39.42 29.72
C ALA A 32 27.28 37.93 29.88
N SER A 33 27.66 37.47 31.07
CA SER A 33 27.97 36.05 31.33
C SER A 33 26.76 35.22 31.77
N MET A 34 25.78 35.80 32.46
CA MET A 34 24.58 35.10 32.91
C MET A 34 23.48 35.04 31.85
N MET A 35 23.39 36.03 30.95
CA MET A 35 22.35 36.08 29.93
C MET A 35 22.35 34.85 28.99
N PRO A 36 23.51 34.34 28.50
CA PRO A 36 23.54 33.08 27.73
C PRO A 36 22.99 31.87 28.51
N VAL A 37 23.34 31.73 29.79
CA VAL A 37 22.89 30.63 30.65
C VAL A 37 21.38 30.72 30.92
N ILE A 38 20.86 31.93 31.12
CA ILE A 38 19.42 32.16 31.31
C ILE A 38 18.65 31.80 30.03
N MET A 39 19.15 32.18 28.85
CA MET A 39 18.52 31.83 27.58
C MET A 39 18.56 30.31 27.31
N GLU A 40 19.64 29.63 27.67
CA GLU A 40 19.73 28.17 27.59
C GLU A 40 18.77 27.46 28.55
N MET A 41 18.68 27.92 29.80
CA MET A 41 17.73 27.38 30.78
C MET A 41 16.28 27.62 30.37
N GLN A 42 15.96 28.81 29.85
CA GLN A 42 14.63 29.13 29.33
C GLN A 42 14.29 28.23 28.14
N GLY A 43 15.19 28.10 27.16
CA GLY A 43 15.00 27.21 26.01
C GLY A 43 14.82 25.75 26.39
N SER A 44 15.54 25.27 27.42
CA SER A 44 15.37 23.91 27.95
C SER A 44 14.00 23.68 28.60
N ILE A 45 13.47 24.68 29.33
CA ILE A 45 12.12 24.62 29.92
C ILE A 45 11.06 24.61 28.82
N GLU A 46 11.15 25.53 27.85
CA GLU A 46 10.22 25.60 26.72
C GLU A 46 10.23 24.31 25.90
N ARG A 47 11.42 23.73 25.66
CA ARG A 47 11.57 22.44 25.00
C ARG A 47 10.93 21.32 25.78
N ASN A 48 11.16 21.25 27.08
CA ASN A 48 10.57 20.19 27.91
C ASN A 48 9.04 20.30 27.94
N ASP A 49 8.50 21.51 27.97
CA ASP A 49 7.05 21.76 27.88
C ASP A 49 6.48 21.32 26.52
N MET A 50 7.10 21.75 25.42
CA MET A 50 6.69 21.33 24.07
C MET A 50 6.84 19.83 23.84
N ALA A 51 7.91 19.22 24.35
CA ALA A 51 8.10 17.77 24.32
C ALA A 51 6.98 17.03 25.06
N ALA A 52 6.54 17.55 26.21
CA ALA A 52 5.41 16.97 26.94
C ALA A 52 4.09 17.12 26.16
N GLN A 53 3.82 18.29 25.57
CA GLN A 53 2.63 18.53 24.76
C GLN A 53 2.60 17.65 23.49
N MET A 54 3.72 17.52 22.77
CA MET A 54 3.86 16.61 21.62
C MET A 54 3.81 15.14 22.04
N GLY A 55 4.31 14.80 23.23
CA GLY A 55 4.19 13.47 23.82
C GLY A 55 2.73 13.08 24.10
N LEU A 56 1.92 14.04 24.59
CA LEU A 56 0.47 13.85 24.76
C LEU A 56 -0.23 13.70 23.41
N LEU A 57 0.14 14.49 22.40
CA LEU A 57 -0.37 14.34 21.02
C LEU A 57 -0.14 12.93 20.52
N ALA A 58 1.10 12.44 20.59
CA ALA A 58 1.45 11.08 20.20
C ALA A 58 0.63 10.03 20.94
N GLN A 59 0.41 10.20 22.26
CA GLN A 59 -0.31 9.21 23.06
C GLN A 59 -1.77 9.10 22.64
N ARG A 60 -2.37 10.24 22.30
CA ARG A 60 -3.75 10.32 21.84
C ARG A 60 -3.89 9.76 20.42
N ALA A 61 -2.94 10.08 19.53
CA ALA A 61 -2.89 9.52 18.19
C ALA A 61 -2.78 7.99 18.21
N ASP A 62 -1.86 7.42 19.00
CA ASP A 62 -1.67 5.97 19.11
C ASP A 62 -2.90 5.29 19.72
N SER A 63 -3.46 5.85 20.80
CA SER A 63 -4.67 5.31 21.43
C SER A 63 -5.84 5.26 20.45
N LEU A 64 -6.01 6.32 19.66
CA LEU A 64 -7.07 6.42 18.66
C LEU A 64 -6.80 5.45 17.49
N ALA A 65 -5.57 5.39 17.00
CA ALA A 65 -5.16 4.49 15.92
C ALA A 65 -5.31 3.02 16.29
N GLU A 66 -4.97 2.63 17.52
CA GLU A 66 -4.96 1.23 17.93
C GLU A 66 -6.33 0.72 18.40
N SER A 67 -7.08 1.55 19.13
CA SER A 67 -8.30 1.12 19.83
C SER A 67 -9.56 1.91 19.47
N GLY A 68 -9.42 3.01 18.73
CA GLY A 68 -10.54 3.82 18.31
C GLY A 68 -11.39 3.16 17.23
N MET A 69 -12.66 3.51 17.21
CA MET A 69 -13.58 3.22 16.12
C MET A 69 -13.60 4.41 15.14
N PRO A 70 -13.88 4.18 13.85
CA PRO A 70 -14.05 5.25 12.88
C PRO A 70 -15.08 6.27 13.37
N GLY A 71 -14.76 7.55 13.24
CA GLY A 71 -15.54 8.65 13.80
C GLY A 71 -15.20 9.03 15.25
N ASP A 72 -14.44 8.21 15.98
CA ASP A 72 -13.91 8.63 17.28
C ASP A 72 -12.93 9.79 17.11
N ALA A 73 -12.97 10.71 18.06
CA ALA A 73 -12.14 11.90 18.06
C ALA A 73 -11.37 12.08 19.37
N ALA A 74 -10.17 12.65 19.27
CA ALA A 74 -9.33 13.02 20.39
C ALA A 74 -8.90 14.49 20.27
N HIS A 75 -8.88 15.19 21.40
CA HIS A 75 -8.55 16.61 21.48
C HIS A 75 -7.23 16.84 22.22
N VAL A 76 -6.39 17.73 21.70
CA VAL A 76 -5.10 18.13 22.28
C VAL A 76 -4.91 19.62 22.09
N GLU A 77 -4.77 20.35 23.19
CA GLU A 77 -4.38 21.75 23.14
C GLU A 77 -2.85 21.88 23.13
N ILE A 78 -2.31 22.59 22.14
CA ILE A 78 -0.90 22.96 22.08
C ILE A 78 -0.79 24.48 22.26
N ARG A 79 0.07 24.91 23.18
CA ARG A 79 0.29 26.32 23.51
C ARG A 79 1.73 26.73 23.19
N PRO A 80 2.00 27.20 21.96
CA PRO A 80 3.27 27.85 21.62
C PRO A 80 3.59 28.98 22.62
N ILE A 81 4.85 29.08 23.03
CA ILE A 81 5.32 30.16 23.92
C ILE A 81 6.05 31.22 23.09
N ASP A 82 7.19 30.83 22.50
CA ASP A 82 8.12 31.71 21.77
C ASP A 82 8.53 31.07 20.42
N GLY A 83 7.59 30.40 19.76
CA GLY A 83 7.84 29.64 18.54
C GLY A 83 6.62 29.48 17.66
N GLU A 84 6.80 28.87 16.50
CA GLU A 84 5.74 28.67 15.51
C GLU A 84 5.50 27.18 15.26
N LEU A 85 4.23 26.79 15.23
CA LEU A 85 3.79 25.49 14.74
C LEU A 85 3.62 25.54 13.23
N ARG A 86 4.20 24.56 12.54
CA ARG A 86 4.09 24.39 11.09
C ARG A 86 3.93 22.92 10.74
N TRP A 87 3.19 22.65 9.67
CA TRP A 87 3.09 21.32 9.09
C TRP A 87 4.13 21.15 7.99
N ASP A 88 4.68 19.94 7.90
CA ASP A 88 5.61 19.55 6.86
C ASP A 88 5.24 18.16 6.35
N GLU A 89 4.69 18.13 5.14
CA GLU A 89 4.17 16.92 4.51
C GLU A 89 5.23 16.20 3.66
N THR A 90 6.39 16.82 3.43
CA THR A 90 7.41 16.31 2.50
C THR A 90 8.65 15.79 3.20
N ALA A 91 8.97 16.27 4.40
CA ALA A 91 10.22 15.89 5.08
C ALA A 91 10.16 14.62 5.93
N SER A 92 9.04 13.87 5.91
CA SER A 92 8.85 12.72 6.80
C SER A 92 8.09 11.57 6.13
N GLY A 93 8.51 10.37 6.46
CA GLY A 93 7.90 9.15 5.99
C GLY A 93 8.49 7.94 6.70
N MET A 94 7.78 6.83 6.57
CA MET A 94 8.17 5.56 7.17
C MET A 94 7.84 4.43 6.24
N TRP A 95 8.59 3.35 6.32
CA TRP A 95 8.30 2.14 5.57
C TRP A 95 8.55 0.89 6.40
N TYR A 96 7.78 -0.16 6.09
CA TYR A 96 7.99 -1.52 6.58
C TYR A 96 8.25 -2.43 5.40
N ALA A 97 9.16 -3.39 5.56
CA ALA A 97 9.34 -4.48 4.61
C ALA A 97 9.16 -5.81 5.34
N ALA A 98 8.51 -6.77 4.69
CA ALA A 98 8.36 -8.13 5.19
C ALA A 98 8.76 -9.13 4.09
N THR A 99 9.54 -10.15 4.43
CA THR A 99 9.85 -11.25 3.52
C THR A 99 8.98 -12.46 3.79
N TRP A 100 8.52 -13.08 2.72
CA TRP A 100 7.60 -14.23 2.73
C TRP A 100 8.30 -15.55 2.42
N ALA A 101 9.52 -15.48 1.86
CA ALA A 101 10.37 -16.63 1.60
C ALA A 101 11.43 -16.81 2.69
N GLU A 102 11.65 -18.07 3.09
CA GLU A 102 12.67 -18.41 4.09
C GLU A 102 14.06 -18.00 3.61
N SER A 103 14.90 -17.47 4.52
CA SER A 103 16.27 -17.02 4.24
C SER A 103 16.43 -15.90 3.21
N HIS A 104 15.34 -15.22 2.82
CA HIS A 104 15.39 -14.06 1.92
C HIS A 104 15.38 -12.75 2.71
N THR A 105 16.10 -11.75 2.21
CA THR A 105 16.10 -10.39 2.75
C THR A 105 15.62 -9.41 1.69
N LEU A 106 14.88 -8.38 2.11
CA LEU A 106 14.37 -7.35 1.22
C LEU A 106 14.61 -5.96 1.81
N ARG A 107 15.30 -5.11 1.04
CA ARG A 107 15.56 -3.71 1.41
C ARG A 107 15.13 -2.78 0.29
N SER A 108 14.68 -1.59 0.68
CA SER A 108 14.26 -0.55 -0.25
C SER A 108 14.74 0.82 0.22
N ARG A 109 15.14 1.69 -0.71
CA ARG A 109 15.44 3.10 -0.44
C ARG A 109 14.86 3.99 -1.54
N GLY A 110 14.59 5.24 -1.19
CA GLY A 110 14.10 6.22 -2.16
C GLY A 110 12.62 6.11 -2.53
N LEU A 111 11.83 5.21 -1.94
CA LEU A 111 10.38 5.13 -2.25
C LEU A 111 9.59 6.38 -1.85
N LEU A 112 10.12 7.20 -0.94
CA LEU A 112 9.46 8.39 -0.39
C LEU A 112 10.26 9.68 -0.64
N ASN A 113 11.13 9.70 -1.66
CA ASN A 113 11.97 10.87 -2.00
C ASN A 113 11.34 11.81 -3.05
N PHE A 114 10.12 11.51 -3.52
CA PHE A 114 9.39 12.22 -4.60
C PHE A 114 10.07 12.19 -5.98
N ASP A 115 11.16 11.45 -6.10
CA ASP A 115 11.92 11.27 -7.34
C ASP A 115 11.22 10.27 -8.26
N ALA A 116 11.71 10.20 -9.50
CA ALA A 116 11.27 9.20 -10.46
C ALA A 116 11.95 7.84 -10.27
N GLU A 117 12.78 7.66 -9.24
CA GLU A 117 13.62 6.48 -9.11
C GLU A 117 13.74 6.02 -7.65
N PHE A 118 13.70 4.70 -7.45
CA PHE A 118 13.90 4.04 -6.17
C PHE A 118 14.91 2.89 -6.32
N ASP A 119 15.42 2.38 -5.21
CA ASP A 119 16.28 1.20 -5.26
C ASP A 119 15.74 0.07 -4.39
N VAL A 120 15.91 -1.15 -4.89
CA VAL A 120 15.59 -2.41 -4.20
C VAL A 120 16.88 -3.22 -4.09
N ARG A 121 17.01 -3.95 -2.98
CA ARG A 121 18.10 -4.91 -2.79
C ARG A 121 17.55 -6.22 -2.27
N HIS A 122 17.80 -7.27 -3.04
CA HIS A 122 17.50 -8.65 -2.73
C HIS A 122 18.64 -9.53 -3.27
N PRO A 123 19.59 -9.95 -2.43
CA PRO A 123 20.81 -10.62 -2.89
C PRO A 123 20.69 -12.15 -3.05
N GLU A 124 19.65 -12.80 -2.52
CA GLU A 124 19.61 -14.26 -2.44
C GLU A 124 19.13 -14.94 -3.74
N SER A 125 18.35 -14.25 -4.56
CA SER A 125 17.83 -14.78 -5.83
C SER A 125 17.60 -13.68 -6.88
N GLU A 126 17.29 -14.08 -8.10
CA GLU A 126 16.89 -13.16 -9.16
C GLU A 126 15.55 -12.49 -8.82
N THR A 127 15.53 -11.16 -8.83
CA THR A 127 14.29 -10.38 -8.78
C THR A 127 13.73 -10.29 -10.20
N THR A 128 12.56 -10.89 -10.43
CA THR A 128 11.96 -10.94 -11.76
C THR A 128 11.00 -9.77 -11.99
N THR A 129 10.21 -9.40 -10.99
CA THR A 129 9.16 -8.38 -11.13
C THR A 129 8.92 -7.62 -9.84
N VAL A 130 8.60 -6.34 -9.98
CA VAL A 130 8.13 -5.48 -8.89
C VAL A 130 6.80 -4.87 -9.29
N CYS A 131 5.75 -5.09 -8.50
CA CYS A 131 4.44 -4.46 -8.69
C CYS A 131 4.19 -3.42 -7.60
N LEU A 132 3.71 -2.25 -8.02
CA LEU A 132 3.47 -1.09 -7.17
C LEU A 132 1.98 -0.73 -7.17
N ASP A 133 1.45 -0.52 -5.98
CA ASP A 133 0.07 -0.09 -5.72
C ASP A 133 0.08 1.25 -4.99
N ASP A 134 -0.75 2.18 -5.44
CA ASP A 134 -0.92 3.50 -4.82
C ASP A 134 -1.81 3.42 -3.57
N LEU A 135 -1.19 3.57 -2.41
CA LEU A 135 -1.91 3.71 -1.15
C LEU A 135 -2.41 5.16 -1.03
N ARG A 136 -3.72 5.34 -1.23
CA ARG A 136 -4.41 6.62 -1.04
C ARG A 136 -4.72 6.83 0.43
N LEU A 137 -3.88 7.61 1.10
CA LEU A 137 -3.98 7.81 2.53
C LEU A 137 -4.73 9.11 2.86
N GLY A 138 -5.94 9.01 3.41
CA GLY A 138 -6.73 10.17 3.85
C GLY A 138 -7.86 10.58 2.90
N ALA A 139 -8.88 11.22 3.46
CA ALA A 139 -10.16 11.52 2.78
C ALA A 139 -10.06 12.58 1.67
N ASP A 140 -9.02 13.42 1.66
CA ASP A 140 -8.80 14.41 0.60
C ASP A 140 -8.05 13.86 -0.61
N ARG A 141 -7.73 12.56 -0.61
CA ARG A 141 -6.97 11.85 -1.65
C ARG A 141 -7.86 10.77 -2.29
N PRO A 142 -8.78 11.14 -3.20
CA PRO A 142 -9.76 10.21 -3.73
C PRO A 142 -9.11 9.12 -4.59
N PHE A 143 -9.74 7.95 -4.61
CA PHE A 143 -9.48 6.87 -5.57
C PHE A 143 -10.10 7.23 -6.92
N HIS A 144 -9.36 6.96 -8.00
CA HIS A 144 -9.79 7.18 -9.37
C HIS A 144 -9.91 5.85 -10.09
N TYR A 145 -11.05 5.63 -10.75
CA TYR A 145 -11.34 4.46 -11.56
C TYR A 145 -11.69 4.92 -12.97
N THR A 146 -10.82 4.66 -13.93
CA THR A 146 -11.14 4.87 -15.34
C THR A 146 -12.03 3.73 -15.85
N THR A 147 -13.16 4.05 -16.46
CA THR A 147 -14.08 3.04 -17.00
C THR A 147 -13.60 2.58 -18.38
N PRO A 148 -13.42 1.26 -18.61
CA PRO A 148 -13.06 0.72 -19.92
C PRO A 148 -14.11 1.04 -20.99
N ALA A 149 -13.69 1.24 -22.24
CA ALA A 149 -14.58 1.59 -23.34
C ALA A 149 -15.59 0.48 -23.70
N TRP A 150 -15.29 -0.78 -23.36
CA TRP A 150 -16.21 -1.90 -23.56
C TRP A 150 -17.33 -1.99 -22.50
N ALA A 151 -17.19 -1.29 -21.36
CA ALA A 151 -18.14 -1.40 -20.26
C ALA A 151 -19.42 -0.59 -20.56
N GLU A 152 -20.57 -1.25 -20.46
CA GLU A 152 -21.88 -0.66 -20.73
C GLU A 152 -22.55 -0.20 -19.43
N ALA A 153 -22.30 -0.93 -18.33
CA ALA A 153 -22.80 -0.62 -17.00
C ALA A 153 -21.75 -0.92 -15.93
N VAL A 154 -21.91 -0.30 -14.77
CA VAL A 154 -21.05 -0.48 -13.60
C VAL A 154 -21.89 -0.83 -12.39
N VAL A 155 -21.50 -1.82 -11.60
CA VAL A 155 -22.06 -2.07 -10.28
C VAL A 155 -20.96 -1.88 -9.25
N LEU A 156 -21.21 -1.09 -8.22
CA LEU A 156 -20.20 -0.72 -7.23
C LEU A 156 -20.75 -0.71 -5.81
N SER A 157 -19.84 -0.91 -4.86
CA SER A 157 -20.06 -0.78 -3.42
C SER A 157 -18.77 -0.32 -2.75
N VAL A 158 -18.87 0.20 -1.53
CA VAL A 158 -17.69 0.56 -0.72
C VAL A 158 -16.98 -0.72 -0.31
N THR A 159 -15.66 -0.78 -0.53
CA THR A 159 -14.85 -1.93 -0.09
C THR A 159 -14.84 -1.98 1.44
N PRO A 160 -15.14 -3.13 2.04
CA PRO A 160 -15.18 -3.21 3.48
C PRO A 160 -13.79 -3.29 4.09
N GLY A 161 -13.56 -2.46 5.11
CA GLY A 161 -12.34 -2.44 5.91
C GLY A 161 -12.60 -2.95 7.34
N VAL A 162 -11.54 -3.20 8.10
CA VAL A 162 -11.64 -3.58 9.52
C VAL A 162 -12.34 -2.50 10.35
N ALA A 163 -12.16 -1.24 9.95
CA ALA A 163 -12.79 -0.09 10.56
C ALA A 163 -13.21 0.89 9.44
N GLU A 164 -14.43 0.73 8.93
CA GLU A 164 -15.00 1.56 7.85
C GLU A 164 -15.44 2.95 8.33
N THR A 165 -15.36 3.94 7.43
CA THR A 165 -15.91 5.27 7.66
C THR A 165 -17.41 5.21 8.02
N LEU A 166 -17.80 5.74 9.18
CA LEU A 166 -19.23 5.81 9.58
C LEU A 166 -20.05 6.78 8.71
N GLY A 167 -19.38 7.67 7.98
CA GLY A 167 -20.00 8.65 7.08
C GLY A 167 -20.28 8.06 5.70
N PRO A 168 -21.22 8.66 4.93
CA PRO A 168 -21.39 8.28 3.54
C PRO A 168 -20.14 8.63 2.73
N VAL A 169 -19.60 7.66 2.01
CA VAL A 169 -18.53 7.84 1.03
C VAL A 169 -19.10 8.60 -0.16
N LYS A 170 -18.51 9.76 -0.48
CA LYS A 170 -18.92 10.52 -1.66
C LYS A 170 -18.28 9.89 -2.90
N ILE A 171 -19.12 9.71 -3.92
CA ILE A 171 -18.72 9.16 -5.21
C ILE A 171 -19.16 10.15 -6.28
N LYS A 172 -18.22 10.58 -7.12
CA LYS A 172 -18.51 11.49 -8.23
C LYS A 172 -18.17 10.80 -9.54
N PRO A 173 -19.18 10.50 -10.38
CA PRO A 173 -18.93 9.99 -11.70
C PRO A 173 -18.41 11.11 -12.63
N ILE A 174 -17.42 10.79 -13.46
CA ILE A 174 -16.77 11.74 -14.36
C ILE A 174 -17.63 11.88 -15.62
N ASN A 175 -18.01 13.12 -15.95
CA ASN A 175 -18.78 13.47 -17.15
C ASN A 175 -20.13 12.74 -17.29
N GLY A 176 -20.75 12.32 -16.19
CA GLY A 176 -22.08 11.71 -16.18
C GLY A 176 -22.68 11.60 -14.77
N GLY A 177 -24.01 11.62 -14.67
CA GLY A 177 -24.75 11.39 -13.41
C GLY A 177 -24.67 12.52 -12.36
N ASP A 178 -25.42 12.33 -11.27
CA ASP A 178 -25.37 13.18 -10.07
C ASP A 178 -24.37 12.59 -9.06
N ASP A 179 -23.82 13.43 -8.18
CA ASP A 179 -22.99 13.00 -7.04
C ASP A 179 -23.77 12.01 -6.15
N LEU A 180 -23.11 10.91 -5.79
CA LEU A 180 -23.66 9.84 -4.97
C LEU A 180 -23.02 9.81 -3.58
N ALA A 181 -23.75 9.28 -2.63
CA ALA A 181 -23.32 9.13 -1.24
C ALA A 181 -23.70 7.72 -0.78
N LEU A 182 -22.70 6.84 -0.65
CA LEU A 182 -22.91 5.44 -0.29
C LEU A 182 -22.43 5.15 1.12
N ARG A 183 -23.20 4.34 1.85
CA ARG A 183 -22.74 3.75 3.10
C ARG A 183 -22.18 2.36 2.82
N ALA A 184 -21.44 1.83 3.77
CA ALA A 184 -21.06 0.42 3.75
C ALA A 184 -22.31 -0.47 3.62
N GLY A 185 -22.25 -1.44 2.69
CA GLY A 185 -23.37 -2.30 2.36
C GLY A 185 -24.28 -1.80 1.23
N ASP A 186 -24.24 -0.51 0.90
CA ASP A 186 -25.04 0.02 -0.21
C ASP A 186 -24.44 -0.44 -1.55
N VAL A 187 -25.32 -0.80 -2.50
CA VAL A 187 -24.94 -1.17 -3.86
C VAL A 187 -25.66 -0.28 -4.84
N VAL A 188 -24.91 0.28 -5.78
CA VAL A 188 -25.46 1.09 -6.87
C VAL A 188 -25.04 0.51 -8.21
N ARG A 189 -26.00 0.47 -9.14
CA ARG A 189 -25.77 0.21 -10.55
C ARG A 189 -25.89 1.52 -11.33
N LEU A 190 -24.87 1.83 -12.12
CA LEU A 190 -24.83 2.94 -13.06
C LEU A 190 -24.96 2.37 -14.48
N ASP A 191 -26.01 2.80 -15.17
CA ASP A 191 -26.36 2.35 -16.51
C ASP A 191 -27.00 3.53 -17.26
N PRO A 192 -26.32 4.14 -18.26
CA PRO A 192 -25.03 3.73 -18.81
C PRO A 192 -23.84 3.97 -17.84
N ALA A 193 -22.74 3.27 -18.08
CA ALA A 193 -21.48 3.47 -17.38
C ALA A 193 -20.95 4.91 -17.56
N PRO A 194 -20.52 5.61 -16.49
CA PRO A 194 -19.83 6.89 -16.62
C PRO A 194 -18.44 6.69 -17.25
N ALA A 195 -17.78 7.77 -17.67
CA ALA A 195 -16.42 7.67 -18.23
C ALA A 195 -15.35 7.30 -17.19
N GLY A 196 -15.65 7.55 -15.91
CA GLY A 196 -14.81 7.20 -14.77
C GLY A 196 -15.51 7.53 -13.46
N ILE A 197 -14.92 7.12 -12.35
CA ILE A 197 -15.49 7.29 -11.01
C ILE A 197 -14.38 7.81 -10.09
N THR A 198 -14.71 8.82 -9.28
CA THR A 198 -13.85 9.29 -8.19
C THR A 198 -14.53 9.04 -6.85
N ALA A 199 -13.81 8.51 -5.87
CA ALA A 199 -14.38 8.11 -4.58
C ALA A 199 -13.47 8.48 -3.40
N GLU A 200 -14.06 8.89 -2.28
CA GLU A 200 -13.30 9.24 -1.06
C GLU A 200 -12.74 8.00 -0.32
N ALA A 201 -13.18 6.79 -0.68
CA ALA A 201 -12.69 5.52 -0.15
C ALA A 201 -12.63 4.46 -1.27
N ALA A 202 -11.92 3.36 -1.02
CA ALA A 202 -11.81 2.25 -1.96
C ALA A 202 -13.20 1.65 -2.27
N LEU A 203 -13.43 1.35 -3.54
CA LEU A 203 -14.66 0.74 -4.04
C LEU A 203 -14.35 -0.63 -4.64
N THR A 204 -15.27 -1.57 -4.42
CA THR A 204 -15.32 -2.80 -5.22
C THR A 204 -16.19 -2.52 -6.42
N VAL A 205 -15.57 -2.45 -7.61
CA VAL A 205 -16.23 -2.10 -8.87
C VAL A 205 -16.30 -3.33 -9.78
N VAL A 206 -17.49 -3.61 -10.32
CA VAL A 206 -17.71 -4.63 -11.34
C VAL A 206 -18.16 -3.95 -12.62
N TYR A 207 -17.31 -3.97 -13.64
CA TYR A 207 -17.65 -3.53 -14.99
C TYR A 207 -18.42 -4.63 -15.71
N LEU A 208 -19.52 -4.27 -16.39
CA LEU A 208 -20.42 -5.19 -17.06
C LEU A 208 -20.59 -4.82 -18.53
N ARG A 209 -20.72 -5.85 -19.36
CA ARG A 209 -21.11 -5.77 -20.77
C ARG A 209 -22.17 -6.82 -21.05
N GLY A 210 -23.32 -6.40 -21.58
CA GLY A 210 -24.48 -7.27 -21.70
C GLY A 210 -24.92 -7.88 -20.36
N GLU A 211 -25.50 -9.08 -20.42
CA GLU A 211 -26.13 -9.72 -19.26
C GLU A 211 -25.26 -10.77 -18.53
N GLY A 212 -24.25 -11.37 -19.15
CA GLY A 212 -23.45 -12.47 -18.57
C GLY A 212 -21.95 -12.16 -18.43
N GLY A 213 -21.22 -12.98 -17.67
CA GLY A 213 -19.77 -12.83 -17.51
C GLY A 213 -19.20 -13.64 -16.35
N ALA A 214 -17.88 -13.69 -16.21
CA ALA A 214 -17.21 -14.33 -15.07
C ALA A 214 -16.12 -13.42 -14.50
N VAL A 215 -15.99 -13.38 -13.18
CA VAL A 215 -14.98 -12.56 -12.50
C VAL A 215 -14.28 -13.34 -11.39
N LEU A 216 -12.97 -13.15 -11.27
CA LEU A 216 -12.19 -13.60 -10.13
C LEU A 216 -12.23 -12.46 -9.13
N VAL A 217 -12.75 -12.74 -7.94
CA VAL A 217 -12.97 -11.71 -6.94
C VAL A 217 -11.82 -11.79 -5.92
N PRO A 218 -11.04 -10.71 -5.75
CA PRO A 218 -10.03 -10.68 -4.70
C PRO A 218 -10.70 -10.74 -3.32
N PRO A 219 -10.10 -11.43 -2.34
CA PRO A 219 -10.59 -11.39 -0.97
C PRO A 219 -10.47 -9.98 -0.38
N SER A 220 -11.28 -9.70 0.64
CA SER A 220 -11.21 -8.42 1.37
C SER A 220 -9.93 -8.26 2.20
N ASP A 221 -9.25 -9.37 2.49
CA ASP A 221 -7.94 -9.45 3.16
C ASP A 221 -7.19 -10.59 2.47
N ASP A 222 -6.30 -10.25 1.53
CA ASP A 222 -5.49 -11.19 0.77
C ASP A 222 -4.24 -11.62 1.55
N ASP A 223 -3.93 -12.90 1.50
CA ASP A 223 -2.64 -13.38 1.96
C ASP A 223 -1.56 -12.92 0.96
N PRO A 224 -0.55 -12.13 1.38
CA PRO A 224 0.50 -11.64 0.49
C PRO A 224 1.35 -12.75 -0.14
N ILE A 225 1.23 -14.00 0.34
CA ILE A 225 2.00 -15.15 -0.17
C ILE A 225 1.31 -15.86 -1.33
N ASP A 226 -0.01 -16.04 -1.29
CA ASP A 226 -0.73 -16.83 -2.30
C ASP A 226 -1.96 -16.14 -2.90
N GLY A 227 -2.29 -14.93 -2.43
CA GLY A 227 -3.42 -14.14 -2.89
C GLY A 227 -4.78 -14.72 -2.49
N THR A 228 -4.82 -15.81 -1.73
CA THR A 228 -6.05 -16.40 -1.22
C THR A 228 -6.53 -15.63 0.00
N GLY A 229 -7.80 -15.77 0.37
CA GLY A 229 -8.31 -15.11 1.58
C GLY A 229 -9.50 -15.84 2.17
N ARG A 230 -10.15 -15.21 3.15
CA ARG A 230 -11.23 -15.84 3.93
C ARG A 230 -12.56 -15.12 3.87
N ALA A 231 -12.60 -13.91 3.33
CA ALA A 231 -13.82 -13.11 3.23
C ALA A 231 -13.85 -12.40 1.87
N TRP A 232 -15.04 -12.31 1.29
CA TRP A 232 -15.29 -11.58 0.05
C TRP A 232 -16.57 -10.78 0.18
N THR A 233 -16.57 -9.63 -0.47
CA THR A 233 -17.73 -8.76 -0.60
C THR A 233 -17.83 -8.27 -2.02
N VAL A 234 -18.93 -8.61 -2.69
CA VAL A 234 -19.06 -8.39 -4.14
C VAL A 234 -20.42 -7.79 -4.44
N PRO A 235 -20.47 -6.62 -5.08
CA PRO A 235 -21.72 -6.11 -5.58
C PRO A 235 -22.12 -6.93 -6.81
N LEU A 236 -23.29 -7.56 -6.74
CA LEU A 236 -23.85 -8.34 -7.84
C LEU A 236 -24.99 -7.57 -8.52
N PRO A 237 -25.12 -7.62 -9.86
CA PRO A 237 -26.30 -7.12 -10.56
C PRO A 237 -27.54 -7.96 -10.24
N GLY A 238 -28.73 -7.57 -10.72
CA GLY A 238 -29.88 -8.49 -10.68
C GLY A 238 -29.66 -9.67 -11.64
N GLY A 239 -30.00 -10.89 -11.23
CA GLY A 239 -29.77 -12.08 -12.03
C GLY A 239 -29.63 -13.38 -11.23
N VAL A 240 -29.29 -14.45 -11.94
CA VAL A 240 -28.99 -15.78 -11.38
C VAL A 240 -27.48 -16.00 -11.49
N HIS A 241 -26.79 -15.98 -10.36
CA HIS A 241 -25.33 -16.07 -10.31
C HIS A 241 -24.90 -17.37 -9.66
N GLN A 242 -23.81 -17.95 -10.16
CA GLN A 242 -23.16 -19.10 -9.54
C GLN A 242 -21.82 -18.67 -8.94
N VAL A 243 -21.60 -19.03 -7.69
CA VAL A 243 -20.34 -18.76 -6.98
C VAL A 243 -19.57 -20.05 -6.86
N HIS A 244 -18.31 -20.05 -7.27
CA HIS A 244 -17.39 -21.18 -7.17
C HIS A 244 -16.24 -20.82 -6.22
N LEU A 245 -16.03 -21.64 -5.20
CA LEU A 245 -14.89 -21.54 -4.31
C LEU A 245 -13.99 -22.77 -4.44
N ALA A 246 -12.68 -22.53 -4.44
CA ALA A 246 -11.66 -23.57 -4.45
C ALA A 246 -10.60 -23.30 -3.39
N ALA A 247 -10.22 -24.33 -2.64
CA ALA A 247 -9.22 -24.24 -1.57
C ALA A 247 -8.36 -25.50 -1.51
N SER A 248 -7.13 -25.35 -1.00
CA SER A 248 -6.24 -26.45 -0.66
C SER A 248 -6.78 -27.28 0.52
N ASP A 249 -7.38 -26.60 1.50
CA ASP A 249 -7.97 -27.20 2.69
C ASP A 249 -9.50 -27.17 2.65
N ARG A 250 -10.13 -28.18 3.26
CA ARG A 250 -11.59 -28.24 3.35
C ARG A 250 -12.14 -27.11 4.23
N ALA A 251 -13.02 -26.30 3.66
CA ALA A 251 -13.64 -25.19 4.37
C ALA A 251 -15.16 -25.33 4.55
N MET A 252 -15.65 -24.65 5.58
CA MET A 252 -17.05 -24.26 5.71
C MET A 252 -17.22 -22.84 5.17
N ILE A 253 -18.26 -22.65 4.36
CA ILE A 253 -18.56 -21.40 3.69
C ILE A 253 -19.92 -20.91 4.17
N ASP A 254 -19.95 -19.68 4.68
CA ASP A 254 -21.17 -18.98 5.04
C ASP A 254 -21.35 -17.79 4.10
N TRP A 255 -22.55 -17.63 3.54
CA TRP A 255 -22.87 -16.53 2.63
C TRP A 255 -24.19 -15.86 2.97
N THR A 256 -24.28 -14.57 2.65
CA THR A 256 -25.50 -13.76 2.80
C THR A 256 -25.63 -12.74 1.67
N VAL A 257 -26.84 -12.58 1.13
CA VAL A 257 -27.16 -11.61 0.06
C VAL A 257 -28.66 -11.34 0.03
N ALA A 258 -29.07 -10.08 -0.05
CA ALA A 258 -30.49 -9.69 -0.17
C ALA A 258 -31.45 -10.37 0.84
N GLY A 259 -30.99 -10.63 2.07
CA GLY A 259 -31.74 -11.36 3.11
C GLY A 259 -31.80 -12.88 2.95
N GLN A 260 -31.23 -13.44 1.88
CA GLN A 260 -30.91 -14.85 1.76
C GLN A 260 -29.61 -15.15 2.50
N GLN A 261 -29.53 -16.34 3.10
CA GLN A 261 -28.32 -16.83 3.75
C GLN A 261 -28.19 -18.33 3.55
N GLY A 262 -26.97 -18.83 3.50
CA GLY A 262 -26.71 -20.24 3.34
C GLY A 262 -25.36 -20.65 3.91
N ARG A 263 -25.23 -21.95 4.14
CA ARG A 263 -23.99 -22.59 4.57
C ARG A 263 -23.70 -23.78 3.66
N VAL A 264 -22.49 -23.82 3.13
CA VAL A 264 -22.01 -24.90 2.27
C VAL A 264 -20.71 -25.44 2.85
N ILE A 265 -20.51 -26.75 2.77
CA ILE A 265 -19.24 -27.38 3.17
C ILE A 265 -18.59 -27.89 1.90
N MET A 266 -17.31 -27.60 1.72
CA MET A 266 -16.58 -28.08 0.55
C MET A 266 -16.57 -29.61 0.49
N ASN A 267 -16.60 -30.12 -0.75
CA ASN A 267 -16.63 -31.54 -1.03
C ASN A 267 -15.40 -32.24 -0.44
N GLU A 268 -15.62 -33.40 0.17
CA GLU A 268 -14.54 -34.23 0.66
C GLU A 268 -13.95 -35.04 -0.50
N THR A 269 -12.63 -35.10 -0.57
CA THR A 269 -11.92 -35.85 -1.60
C THR A 269 -10.72 -36.55 -0.98
N ALA A 270 -10.47 -37.79 -1.41
CA ALA A 270 -9.24 -38.53 -1.12
C ALA A 270 -8.35 -38.67 -2.36
N GLN A 271 -8.70 -37.97 -3.44
CA GLN A 271 -8.01 -38.05 -4.72
C GLN A 271 -6.76 -37.17 -4.70
N ALA A 272 -5.58 -37.76 -4.91
CA ALA A 272 -4.35 -36.99 -5.14
C ALA A 272 -4.51 -35.95 -6.26
N GLN A 273 -3.87 -34.78 -6.11
CA GLN A 273 -3.96 -33.64 -7.03
C GLN A 273 -5.38 -33.08 -7.25
N ILE A 274 -6.32 -33.37 -6.35
CA ILE A 274 -7.63 -32.72 -6.29
C ILE A 274 -7.72 -31.96 -4.97
N ALA A 275 -8.16 -30.71 -5.04
CA ALA A 275 -8.39 -29.86 -3.89
C ALA A 275 -9.88 -29.86 -3.51
N HIS A 276 -10.26 -28.98 -2.58
CA HIS A 276 -11.63 -28.89 -2.09
C HIS A 276 -12.38 -27.78 -2.82
N GLY A 277 -13.54 -28.13 -3.38
CA GLY A 277 -14.42 -27.21 -4.09
C GLY A 277 -15.80 -27.13 -3.47
N ALA A 278 -16.45 -25.97 -3.63
CA ALA A 278 -17.86 -25.77 -3.35
C ALA A 278 -18.46 -24.80 -4.37
N ASN A 279 -19.75 -24.97 -4.63
CA ASN A 279 -20.51 -24.00 -5.39
C ASN A 279 -21.90 -23.79 -4.77
N PHE A 280 -22.48 -22.63 -5.04
CA PHE A 280 -23.87 -22.33 -4.71
C PHE A 280 -24.42 -21.29 -5.68
N GLU A 281 -25.73 -21.32 -5.85
CA GLU A 281 -26.46 -20.39 -6.69
C GLU A 281 -27.12 -19.29 -5.84
N VAL A 282 -27.10 -18.08 -6.36
CA VAL A 282 -27.73 -16.89 -5.78
C VAL A 282 -28.64 -16.29 -6.84
N ASN A 283 -29.92 -16.10 -6.50
CA ASN A 283 -30.88 -15.44 -7.38
C ASN A 283 -31.39 -14.16 -6.72
N ILE A 284 -31.11 -13.03 -7.34
CA ILE A 284 -31.41 -11.68 -6.83
C ILE A 284 -32.16 -10.85 -7.87
N THR A 285 -33.19 -10.13 -7.43
CA THR A 285 -34.06 -9.33 -8.31
C THR A 285 -33.52 -7.94 -8.62
N SER A 286 -32.63 -7.44 -7.77
CA SER A 286 -32.00 -6.12 -7.87
C SER A 286 -30.57 -6.19 -7.37
N ALA A 287 -29.74 -5.24 -7.81
CA ALA A 287 -28.34 -5.20 -7.42
C ALA A 287 -28.19 -5.23 -5.88
N SER A 288 -27.36 -6.13 -5.38
CA SER A 288 -27.25 -6.46 -3.95
C SER A 288 -25.82 -6.88 -3.60
N LEU A 289 -25.43 -6.67 -2.35
CA LEU A 289 -24.09 -7.05 -1.87
C LEU A 289 -24.08 -8.52 -1.42
N LEU A 290 -23.21 -9.32 -2.02
CA LEU A 290 -22.91 -10.68 -1.58
C LEU A 290 -21.75 -10.64 -0.59
N HIS A 291 -21.98 -11.14 0.62
CA HIS A 291 -20.92 -11.43 1.59
C HIS A 291 -20.68 -12.93 1.64
N VAL A 292 -19.42 -13.35 1.54
CA VAL A 292 -18.99 -14.74 1.67
C VAL A 292 -17.85 -14.82 2.69
N THR A 293 -17.91 -15.78 3.60
CA THR A 293 -16.83 -16.08 4.55
C THR A 293 -16.48 -17.55 4.49
N SER A 294 -15.20 -17.87 4.63
CA SER A 294 -14.64 -19.21 4.57
C SER A 294 -13.77 -19.48 5.80
N SER A 295 -13.86 -20.70 6.34
CA SER A 295 -13.03 -21.11 7.48
C SER A 295 -11.55 -21.37 7.12
N ALA A 296 -11.23 -21.53 5.83
CA ALA A 296 -9.88 -21.70 5.32
C ALA A 296 -9.62 -20.78 4.12
N PRO A 297 -8.36 -20.41 3.82
CA PRO A 297 -8.02 -19.59 2.68
C PRO A 297 -8.48 -20.23 1.36
N SER A 298 -9.17 -19.46 0.51
CA SER A 298 -9.73 -19.95 -0.75
C SER A 298 -9.69 -18.89 -1.84
N ASN A 299 -9.95 -19.30 -3.08
CA ASN A 299 -10.20 -18.40 -4.21
C ASN A 299 -11.67 -18.45 -4.60
N MET A 300 -12.24 -17.32 -5.04
CA MET A 300 -13.64 -17.22 -5.42
C MET A 300 -13.79 -16.69 -6.86
N VAL A 301 -14.47 -17.47 -7.69
CA VAL A 301 -14.93 -17.07 -9.02
C VAL A 301 -16.44 -16.91 -8.98
N VAL A 302 -16.94 -15.77 -9.46
CA VAL A 302 -18.37 -15.52 -9.61
C VAL A 302 -18.72 -15.55 -11.10
N HIS A 303 -19.66 -16.42 -11.45
CA HIS A 303 -20.22 -16.54 -12.80
C HIS A 303 -21.60 -15.89 -12.81
N LEU A 304 -21.71 -14.77 -13.53
CA LEU A 304 -22.91 -13.96 -13.65
C LEU A 304 -23.84 -14.53 -14.72
N ASN A 305 -25.14 -14.69 -14.41
CA ASN A 305 -26.13 -15.24 -15.33
C ASN A 305 -25.66 -16.57 -15.94
N HIS A 306 -25.31 -17.49 -15.05
CA HIS A 306 -24.61 -18.74 -15.36
C HIS A 306 -25.31 -19.59 -16.44
N ASP A 307 -26.64 -19.56 -16.49
CA ASP A 307 -27.45 -20.36 -17.42
C ASP A 307 -27.11 -20.14 -18.90
N GLU A 308 -26.56 -18.97 -19.24
CA GLU A 308 -26.20 -18.62 -20.61
C GLU A 308 -24.78 -19.08 -20.99
N GLY A 309 -23.94 -19.45 -20.01
CA GLY A 309 -22.59 -19.94 -20.24
C GLY A 309 -21.63 -18.90 -20.83
N HIS A 310 -21.81 -17.62 -20.51
CA HIS A 310 -20.94 -16.53 -20.93
C HIS A 310 -19.94 -16.18 -19.83
N GLY A 311 -18.65 -16.10 -20.15
CA GLY A 311 -17.66 -15.69 -19.16
C GLY A 311 -16.26 -16.16 -19.48
N ARG A 312 -15.30 -15.28 -19.27
CA ARG A 312 -13.86 -15.55 -19.31
C ARG A 312 -13.26 -14.91 -18.08
N VAL A 313 -12.32 -15.58 -17.45
CA VAL A 313 -11.64 -15.03 -16.29
C VAL A 313 -10.20 -15.54 -16.27
N VAL A 314 -9.25 -14.64 -15.99
CA VAL A 314 -7.88 -15.06 -15.72
C VAL A 314 -7.78 -15.54 -14.28
N LEU A 315 -7.05 -16.63 -14.09
CA LEU A 315 -6.79 -17.22 -12.79
C LEU A 315 -5.45 -16.72 -12.27
N ASN A 316 -5.36 -16.46 -10.98
CA ASN A 316 -4.09 -16.21 -10.33
C ASN A 316 -3.33 -17.52 -10.13
N ALA A 317 -2.00 -17.46 -10.24
CA ALA A 317 -1.15 -18.56 -9.89
C ALA A 317 -1.21 -18.82 -8.37
N TYR A 318 -1.09 -20.08 -7.98
CA TYR A 318 -0.94 -20.43 -6.58
C TYR A 318 0.46 -20.04 -6.13
N ARG A 319 0.57 -18.96 -5.35
CA ARG A 319 1.83 -18.27 -4.97
C ARG A 319 2.49 -17.50 -6.10
N GLY A 320 1.72 -16.66 -6.75
CA GLY A 320 2.21 -15.71 -7.74
C GLY A 320 1.11 -14.76 -8.19
N PRO A 321 1.40 -13.86 -9.14
CA PRO A 321 0.42 -12.96 -9.73
C PRO A 321 -0.50 -13.74 -10.70
N MET A 322 -0.66 -13.28 -11.94
CA MET A 322 -1.56 -13.89 -12.93
C MET A 322 -0.86 -14.95 -13.80
N MET A 323 0.45 -15.15 -13.61
CA MET A 323 1.25 -16.22 -14.21
C MET A 323 2.09 -16.92 -13.14
N GLY A 324 2.39 -18.19 -13.37
CA GLY A 324 3.23 -19.00 -12.48
C GLY A 324 3.28 -20.45 -12.91
N THR A 325 3.71 -21.33 -12.00
CA THR A 325 3.87 -22.77 -12.30
C THR A 325 2.71 -23.64 -11.81
N SER A 326 1.86 -23.14 -10.91
CA SER A 326 0.73 -23.88 -10.38
C SER A 326 -0.54 -23.04 -10.31
N PHE A 327 -1.69 -23.67 -10.54
CA PHE A 327 -3.01 -23.01 -10.49
C PHE A 327 -4.03 -23.96 -9.88
N LEU A 328 -5.06 -23.37 -9.27
CA LEU A 328 -6.24 -24.07 -8.79
C LEU A 328 -7.51 -23.49 -9.45
N PRO A 329 -7.89 -23.99 -10.64
CA PRO A 329 -9.10 -23.53 -11.33
C PRO A 329 -10.39 -23.92 -10.61
N PRO A 330 -11.51 -23.22 -10.88
CA PRO A 330 -12.80 -23.57 -10.30
C PRO A 330 -13.27 -24.97 -10.73
N ASP A 331 -14.03 -25.62 -9.86
CA ASP A 331 -14.75 -26.86 -10.19
C ASP A 331 -16.05 -26.54 -10.94
N ALA A 332 -15.89 -26.11 -12.18
CA ALA A 332 -16.97 -25.63 -13.04
C ALA A 332 -16.77 -26.09 -14.48
N GLU A 333 -17.85 -26.52 -15.13
CA GLU A 333 -17.80 -26.95 -16.53
C GLU A 333 -17.38 -25.80 -17.44
N GLY A 334 -16.41 -26.08 -18.32
CA GLY A 334 -15.90 -25.10 -19.25
C GLY A 334 -14.63 -25.56 -19.95
N ARG A 335 -13.80 -24.59 -20.30
CA ARG A 335 -12.50 -24.81 -20.93
C ARG A 335 -11.43 -23.98 -20.23
N LEU A 336 -10.24 -24.55 -20.08
CA LEU A 336 -9.06 -23.79 -19.69
C LEU A 336 -8.31 -23.37 -20.94
N LEU A 337 -8.01 -22.08 -21.01
CA LEU A 337 -7.11 -21.50 -21.99
C LEU A 337 -5.75 -21.29 -21.31
N LEU A 338 -4.78 -22.10 -21.71
CA LEU A 338 -3.41 -22.06 -21.20
C LEU A 338 -2.52 -21.35 -22.20
N THR A 339 -1.70 -20.41 -21.71
CA THR A 339 -0.79 -19.60 -22.52
C THR A 339 0.64 -19.82 -22.05
N ASN A 340 1.56 -20.06 -22.99
CA ASN A 340 2.99 -20.15 -22.71
C ASN A 340 3.73 -18.91 -23.23
N PRO A 341 4.10 -17.96 -22.37
CA PRO A 341 4.87 -16.78 -22.77
C PRO A 341 6.36 -17.10 -23.05
N GLY A 342 6.82 -18.28 -22.66
CA GLY A 342 8.21 -18.69 -22.74
C GLY A 342 8.71 -18.95 -24.16
N GLN A 343 10.03 -18.94 -24.30
CA GLN A 343 10.74 -19.28 -25.55
C GLN A 343 10.92 -20.80 -25.74
N SER A 344 10.57 -21.59 -24.73
CA SER A 344 10.67 -23.05 -24.76
C SER A 344 9.30 -23.68 -24.55
N SER A 345 9.12 -24.92 -24.99
CA SER A 345 7.85 -25.64 -24.82
C SER A 345 7.63 -26.03 -23.37
N THR A 346 6.46 -25.73 -22.84
CA THR A 346 6.08 -26.01 -21.45
C THR A 346 5.06 -27.13 -21.41
N THR A 347 5.24 -28.10 -20.51
CA THR A 347 4.29 -29.19 -20.30
C THR A 347 3.50 -28.93 -19.02
N VAL A 348 2.19 -28.88 -19.16
CA VAL A 348 1.22 -28.73 -18.07
C VAL A 348 0.60 -30.09 -17.79
N THR A 349 0.50 -30.43 -16.52
CA THR A 349 0.00 -31.73 -16.05
C THR A 349 -1.08 -31.51 -15.00
N TRP A 350 -2.04 -32.44 -14.97
CA TRP A 350 -3.08 -32.54 -13.95
C TRP A 350 -3.41 -34.01 -13.73
N ARG A 351 -4.37 -34.29 -12.85
CA ARG A 351 -4.77 -35.67 -12.56
C ARG A 351 -5.24 -36.40 -13.84
N GLY A 352 -4.41 -37.34 -14.30
CA GLY A 352 -4.75 -38.30 -15.35
C GLY A 352 -4.42 -37.89 -16.80
N ASP A 353 -3.94 -36.67 -17.05
CA ASP A 353 -3.54 -36.21 -18.40
C ASP A 353 -2.51 -35.06 -18.32
N GLY A 354 -2.02 -34.62 -19.47
CA GLY A 354 -1.16 -33.44 -19.60
C GLY A 354 -1.03 -32.98 -21.05
N ARG A 355 -0.67 -31.72 -21.23
CA ARG A 355 -0.51 -31.09 -22.55
C ARG A 355 0.76 -30.27 -22.62
N THR A 356 1.44 -30.36 -23.77
CA THR A 356 2.58 -29.51 -24.09
C THR A 356 2.12 -28.32 -24.91
N ILE A 357 2.56 -27.13 -24.52
CA ILE A 357 2.26 -25.85 -25.15
C ILE A 357 3.54 -25.38 -25.84
N ALA A 358 3.45 -25.03 -27.13
CA ALA A 358 4.57 -24.47 -27.87
C ALA A 358 4.97 -23.09 -27.33
N PRO A 359 6.21 -22.62 -27.58
CA PRO A 359 6.62 -21.25 -27.26
C PRO A 359 5.67 -20.21 -27.87
N GLY A 360 5.24 -19.21 -27.10
CA GLY A 360 4.26 -18.19 -27.54
C GLY A 360 2.90 -18.77 -27.95
N GLY A 361 2.62 -20.02 -27.58
CA GLY A 361 1.44 -20.76 -28.01
C GLY A 361 0.32 -20.74 -26.98
N HIS A 362 -0.88 -21.10 -27.45
CA HIS A 362 -2.06 -21.30 -26.62
C HIS A 362 -2.62 -22.71 -26.81
N VAL A 363 -3.14 -23.31 -25.73
CA VAL A 363 -3.83 -24.60 -25.78
C VAL A 363 -5.12 -24.51 -24.98
N GLU A 364 -6.20 -25.07 -25.53
CA GLU A 364 -7.48 -25.20 -24.85
C GLU A 364 -7.69 -26.62 -24.35
N VAL A 365 -8.11 -26.76 -23.09
CA VAL A 365 -8.36 -28.05 -22.43
C VAL A 365 -9.78 -28.06 -21.86
N ALA A 366 -10.51 -29.17 -22.02
CA ALA A 366 -11.82 -29.31 -21.38
C ALA A 366 -11.68 -29.42 -19.85
N TRP A 367 -12.56 -28.76 -19.11
CA TRP A 367 -12.50 -28.67 -17.66
C TRP A 367 -13.87 -28.83 -17.00
N PRO A 368 -13.98 -29.44 -15.80
CA PRO A 368 -12.93 -30.18 -15.07
C PRO A 368 -12.49 -31.47 -15.80
N PRO A 369 -11.33 -32.05 -15.45
CA PRO A 369 -10.88 -33.32 -16.02
C PRO A 369 -11.88 -34.44 -15.74
N SER A 370 -12.10 -35.34 -16.71
CA SER A 370 -13.06 -36.43 -16.56
C SER A 370 -12.77 -37.30 -15.34
N GLY A 371 -13.75 -37.44 -14.44
CA GLY A 371 -13.63 -38.26 -13.23
C GLY A 371 -12.96 -37.57 -12.03
N ALA A 372 -12.62 -36.29 -12.15
CA ALA A 372 -12.24 -35.47 -11.00
C ALA A 372 -13.44 -35.27 -10.06
N GLN A 373 -13.20 -35.38 -8.75
CA GLN A 373 -14.21 -35.13 -7.71
C GLN A 373 -13.88 -33.84 -6.96
N GLY A 374 -13.79 -32.73 -7.70
CA GLY A 374 -13.35 -31.43 -7.18
C GLY A 374 -12.40 -30.70 -8.13
N PRO A 375 -11.96 -29.49 -7.74
CA PRO A 375 -11.00 -28.71 -8.51
C PRO A 375 -9.65 -29.44 -8.57
N ALA A 376 -9.12 -29.64 -9.77
CA ALA A 376 -7.84 -30.33 -9.97
C ALA A 376 -6.68 -29.33 -10.00
N TRP A 377 -5.56 -29.70 -9.37
CA TRP A 377 -4.33 -28.93 -9.45
C TRP A 377 -3.76 -28.97 -10.86
N LEU A 378 -3.40 -27.79 -11.38
CA LEU A 378 -2.56 -27.65 -12.56
C LEU A 378 -1.12 -27.43 -12.11
N THR A 379 -0.19 -28.20 -12.69
CA THR A 379 1.25 -28.05 -12.44
C THR A 379 2.01 -28.03 -13.76
N ALA A 380 2.80 -26.98 -13.98
CA ALA A 380 3.62 -26.77 -15.15
C ALA A 380 5.12 -26.82 -14.78
N ASN A 381 5.97 -27.18 -15.73
CA ASN A 381 7.43 -27.18 -15.54
C ASN A 381 8.10 -25.83 -15.82
N ALA A 382 7.32 -24.82 -16.23
CA ALA A 382 7.74 -23.43 -16.41
C ALA A 382 6.50 -22.52 -16.30
N ARG A 383 6.73 -21.20 -16.24
CA ARG A 383 5.70 -20.17 -16.15
C ARG A 383 4.66 -20.29 -17.27
N ILE A 384 3.39 -20.29 -16.91
CA ILE A 384 2.25 -20.20 -17.83
C ILE A 384 1.23 -19.18 -17.30
N GLY A 385 0.36 -18.71 -18.19
CA GLY A 385 -0.91 -18.08 -17.82
C GLY A 385 -2.07 -19.07 -17.96
N ALA A 386 -3.07 -18.97 -17.08
CA ALA A 386 -4.29 -19.79 -17.15
C ALA A 386 -5.54 -18.92 -17.07
N ALA A 387 -6.50 -19.19 -17.94
CA ALA A 387 -7.82 -18.57 -17.90
C ALA A 387 -8.92 -19.64 -17.97
N TRP A 388 -10.00 -19.44 -17.24
CA TRP A 388 -11.20 -20.26 -17.34
C TRP A 388 -12.22 -19.57 -18.25
N VAL A 389 -12.76 -20.34 -19.18
CA VAL A 389 -13.82 -19.96 -20.11
C VAL A 389 -15.04 -20.80 -19.72
N ALA A 390 -16.14 -20.13 -19.39
CA ALA A 390 -17.30 -20.78 -18.83
C ALA A 390 -18.10 -21.57 -19.89
N GLY A 391 -18.62 -22.74 -19.49
CA GLY A 391 -19.54 -23.54 -20.29
C GLY A 391 -18.96 -24.11 -21.60
N ASN A 392 -19.86 -24.65 -22.43
CA ASN A 392 -19.56 -25.14 -23.77
C ASN A 392 -19.96 -24.13 -24.89
N GLY A 393 -20.23 -22.88 -24.51
CA GLY A 393 -20.82 -21.82 -25.33
C GLY A 393 -19.85 -21.12 -26.31
N THR A 394 -20.24 -19.94 -26.78
CA THR A 394 -19.60 -19.13 -27.85
C THR A 394 -18.20 -18.57 -27.52
N ALA A 395 -17.64 -18.87 -26.35
CA ALA A 395 -16.40 -18.28 -25.81
C ALA A 395 -16.45 -16.75 -25.58
N ASP A 396 -17.65 -16.19 -25.46
CA ASP A 396 -17.87 -14.78 -25.14
C ASP A 396 -17.43 -14.45 -23.72
N GLY A 397 -16.83 -13.28 -23.54
CA GLY A 397 -16.35 -12.81 -22.26
C GLY A 397 -15.29 -11.73 -22.39
N VAL A 398 -14.98 -11.12 -21.25
CA VAL A 398 -13.92 -10.14 -21.10
C VAL A 398 -12.88 -10.71 -20.15
N ARG A 399 -11.59 -10.51 -20.43
CA ARG A 399 -10.53 -10.85 -19.47
C ARG A 399 -9.33 -9.91 -19.60
N VAL A 400 -8.71 -9.59 -18.48
CA VAL A 400 -7.42 -8.87 -18.46
C VAL A 400 -6.32 -9.86 -18.82
N LEU A 401 -5.51 -9.57 -19.82
CA LEU A 401 -4.38 -10.41 -20.19
C LEU A 401 -3.22 -10.19 -19.23
N PRO A 402 -2.60 -11.26 -18.70
CA PRO A 402 -1.38 -11.11 -17.93
C PRO A 402 -0.22 -10.67 -18.83
N ALA A 403 0.64 -9.79 -18.34
CA ALA A 403 1.83 -9.39 -19.07
C ALA A 403 2.87 -10.53 -19.03
N SER A 404 3.47 -10.84 -20.16
CA SER A 404 4.42 -11.94 -20.34
C SER A 404 5.76 -11.70 -19.64
N ASP A 405 6.14 -10.43 -19.45
CA ASP A 405 7.36 -10.02 -18.76
C ASP A 405 7.20 -10.00 -17.24
N THR A 406 6.11 -9.38 -16.75
CA THR A 406 5.88 -9.22 -15.29
C THR A 406 5.06 -10.35 -14.66
N GLY A 407 4.27 -11.07 -15.45
CA GLY A 407 3.24 -12.00 -14.96
C GLY A 407 2.06 -11.33 -14.24
N GLY A 408 2.06 -10.00 -14.12
CA GLY A 408 1.02 -9.21 -13.46
C GLY A 408 -0.02 -8.64 -14.44
N PRO A 409 -0.92 -7.76 -13.95
CA PRO A 409 -1.95 -7.12 -14.78
C PRO A 409 -1.40 -6.04 -15.72
N SER A 410 -0.17 -5.54 -15.48
CA SER A 410 0.49 -4.57 -16.34
C SER A 410 1.93 -4.96 -16.65
N GLY A 411 2.46 -4.46 -17.76
CA GLY A 411 3.83 -4.72 -18.21
C GLY A 411 4.06 -4.15 -19.61
N LEU A 412 5.10 -4.63 -20.29
CA LEU A 412 5.47 -4.15 -21.63
C LEU A 412 5.20 -5.16 -22.73
N PHE A 413 4.97 -6.44 -22.40
CA PHE A 413 4.82 -7.52 -23.38
C PHE A 413 3.56 -8.33 -23.08
N PHE A 414 2.70 -8.53 -24.08
CA PHE A 414 1.47 -9.32 -23.93
C PHE A 414 1.32 -10.28 -25.11
N ASP A 415 1.22 -11.58 -24.84
CA ASP A 415 0.86 -12.57 -25.85
C ASP A 415 -0.66 -12.57 -26.06
N VAL A 416 -1.08 -12.28 -27.29
CA VAL A 416 -2.49 -12.14 -27.66
C VAL A 416 -2.92 -13.27 -28.58
N ARG A 417 -4.20 -13.64 -28.45
CA ARG A 417 -4.86 -14.56 -29.36
C ARG A 417 -6.01 -13.82 -30.03
N ASP A 418 -5.82 -13.47 -31.29
CA ASP A 418 -6.88 -12.85 -32.07
C ASP A 418 -7.74 -13.90 -32.78
N ASP A 419 -9.05 -13.64 -32.79
CA ASP A 419 -10.07 -14.40 -33.51
C ASP A 419 -11.04 -13.37 -34.14
N ALA A 420 -11.88 -13.75 -35.10
CA ALA A 420 -12.66 -12.78 -35.91
C ALA A 420 -13.65 -11.88 -35.13
N SER A 421 -13.91 -12.19 -33.85
CA SER A 421 -14.81 -11.45 -32.95
C SER A 421 -14.08 -10.92 -31.70
N THR A 422 -12.75 -10.88 -31.73
CA THR A 422 -11.91 -10.42 -30.63
C THR A 422 -11.48 -8.98 -30.87
N HIS A 423 -11.57 -8.16 -29.82
CA HIS A 423 -11.00 -6.82 -29.80
C HIS A 423 -10.16 -6.67 -28.53
N HIS A 424 -9.10 -5.85 -28.61
CA HIS A 424 -8.20 -5.63 -27.48
C HIS A 424 -8.26 -4.16 -27.07
N GLU A 425 -8.61 -3.89 -25.82
CA GLU A 425 -8.48 -2.55 -25.26
C GLU A 425 -7.16 -2.44 -24.51
N ILE A 426 -6.38 -1.43 -24.85
CA ILE A 426 -5.13 -1.08 -24.20
C ILE A 426 -5.37 0.13 -23.32
N MET A 427 -4.95 0.03 -22.07
CA MET A 427 -4.99 1.12 -21.10
C MET A 427 -3.59 1.42 -20.57
N LEU A 428 -3.25 2.70 -20.45
CA LEU A 428 -1.99 3.14 -19.88
C LEU A 428 -1.92 2.81 -18.38
N SER A 429 -0.79 2.28 -17.93
CA SER A 429 -0.50 1.97 -16.52
C SER A 429 0.79 2.69 -16.08
N GLY A 430 0.73 4.02 -16.09
CA GLY A 430 1.88 4.90 -15.84
C GLY A 430 1.60 6.33 -16.29
N VAL A 431 2.62 7.02 -16.81
CA VAL A 431 2.56 8.39 -17.31
C VAL A 431 2.52 8.44 -18.83
N ARG A 432 3.37 7.66 -19.50
CA ARG A 432 3.47 7.62 -20.96
C ARG A 432 4.03 6.29 -21.46
N SER A 433 3.36 5.74 -22.48
CA SER A 433 3.79 4.50 -23.13
C SER A 433 3.62 4.59 -24.65
N THR A 434 4.50 3.94 -25.40
CA THR A 434 4.35 3.77 -26.85
C THR A 434 4.13 2.30 -27.14
N VAL A 435 2.97 1.97 -27.70
CA VAL A 435 2.57 0.61 -28.06
C VAL A 435 2.92 0.35 -29.52
N PHE A 436 3.48 -0.82 -29.80
CA PHE A 436 3.86 -1.33 -31.12
C PHE A 436 3.03 -2.57 -31.44
N VAL A 437 2.18 -2.48 -32.46
CA VAL A 437 1.31 -3.57 -32.92
C VAL A 437 1.08 -3.45 -34.42
N ASP A 438 1.22 -4.54 -35.18
CA ASP A 438 0.92 -4.61 -36.62
C ASP A 438 1.58 -3.48 -37.44
N ASP A 439 2.88 -3.24 -37.21
CA ASP A 439 3.65 -2.13 -37.79
C ASP A 439 3.13 -0.71 -37.46
N THR A 440 2.20 -0.56 -36.51
CA THR A 440 1.68 0.74 -36.03
C THR A 440 2.24 1.10 -34.66
N ASN A 441 2.47 2.40 -34.47
CA ASN A 441 2.92 2.95 -33.20
C ASN A 441 1.82 3.85 -32.62
N ILE A 442 1.33 3.51 -31.43
CA ILE A 442 0.30 4.26 -30.72
C ILE A 442 0.91 4.84 -29.47
N THR A 443 0.86 6.17 -29.31
CA THR A 443 1.32 6.83 -28.08
C THR A 443 0.14 7.03 -27.14
N LEU A 444 0.28 6.51 -25.93
CA LEU A 444 -0.62 6.77 -24.81
C LEU A 444 0.07 7.72 -23.83
N ASP A 445 -0.67 8.71 -23.36
CA ASP A 445 -0.18 9.73 -22.43
C ASP A 445 -1.34 10.16 -21.52
N VAL A 446 -1.07 10.20 -20.23
CA VAL A 446 -2.04 10.56 -19.19
C VAL A 446 -2.72 11.92 -19.42
N GLU A 447 -2.08 12.84 -20.16
CA GLU A 447 -2.66 14.16 -20.47
C GLU A 447 -3.58 14.18 -21.69
N THR A 448 -3.43 13.23 -22.62
CA THR A 448 -4.09 13.32 -23.93
C THR A 448 -4.97 12.13 -24.23
N ASN A 449 -4.44 10.92 -24.12
CA ASN A 449 -5.18 9.69 -24.37
C ASN A 449 -4.59 8.54 -23.55
N THR A 450 -5.40 8.01 -22.63
CA THR A 450 -5.02 6.92 -21.73
C THR A 450 -5.43 5.54 -22.25
N THR A 451 -6.31 5.48 -23.27
CA THR A 451 -6.89 4.22 -23.75
C THR A 451 -6.89 4.14 -25.28
N HIS A 452 -6.74 2.94 -25.83
CA HIS A 452 -6.88 2.69 -27.26
C HIS A 452 -7.50 1.32 -27.52
N VAL A 453 -8.43 1.24 -28.48
CA VAL A 453 -9.09 -0.02 -28.85
C VAL A 453 -8.54 -0.51 -30.19
N LEU A 454 -7.96 -1.71 -30.17
CA LEU A 454 -7.50 -2.45 -31.33
C LEU A 454 -8.60 -3.42 -31.80
N PRO A 455 -9.16 -3.23 -33.02
CA PRO A 455 -10.25 -4.06 -33.51
C PRO A 455 -9.80 -5.45 -33.97
N SER A 456 -8.52 -5.64 -34.25
CA SER A 456 -7.92 -6.95 -34.58
C SER A 456 -6.42 -6.82 -34.45
N VAL A 457 -5.73 -7.94 -34.24
CA VAL A 457 -4.28 -8.01 -34.16
C VAL A 457 -3.77 -9.13 -35.08
N SER A 458 -2.97 -8.77 -36.08
CA SER A 458 -2.38 -9.77 -36.99
C SER A 458 -1.16 -10.46 -36.38
N GLU A 459 -0.42 -9.75 -35.52
CA GLU A 459 0.64 -10.28 -34.69
C GLU A 459 0.09 -11.03 -33.47
N SER A 460 0.82 -12.03 -32.98
CA SER A 460 0.46 -12.75 -31.74
C SER A 460 0.91 -12.02 -30.48
N ARG A 461 1.34 -10.76 -30.61
CA ARG A 461 1.94 -10.01 -29.51
C ARG A 461 1.66 -8.51 -29.58
N VAL A 462 1.46 -7.93 -28.41
CA VAL A 462 1.44 -6.48 -28.20
C VAL A 462 2.68 -6.10 -27.40
N ASN A 463 3.48 -5.17 -27.93
CA ASN A 463 4.70 -4.69 -27.27
C ASN A 463 4.54 -3.21 -26.90
N ALA A 464 5.22 -2.77 -25.85
CA ALA A 464 5.26 -1.37 -25.45
C ALA A 464 6.67 -0.93 -25.00
N THR A 465 6.91 0.38 -25.00
CA THR A 465 8.09 1.00 -24.41
C THR A 465 7.69 2.24 -23.59
N GLY A 466 8.51 2.57 -22.58
CA GLY A 466 8.17 3.58 -21.57
C GLY A 466 7.53 2.91 -20.36
N ASP A 467 6.42 3.46 -19.87
CA ASP A 467 5.68 2.87 -18.77
C ASP A 467 4.83 1.66 -19.21
N GLY A 468 4.40 0.86 -18.23
CA GLY A 468 3.54 -0.29 -18.45
C GLY A 468 2.18 0.05 -19.05
N ILE A 469 1.58 -0.93 -19.71
CA ILE A 469 0.19 -0.91 -20.18
C ILE A 469 -0.58 -2.08 -19.58
N ARG A 470 -1.91 -2.04 -19.65
CA ARG A 470 -2.81 -3.18 -19.43
C ARG A 470 -3.51 -3.49 -20.72
N VAL A 471 -3.70 -4.78 -21.01
CA VAL A 471 -4.44 -5.23 -22.19
C VAL A 471 -5.63 -6.04 -21.74
N THR A 472 -6.82 -5.62 -22.14
CA THR A 472 -8.07 -6.35 -21.91
C THR A 472 -8.52 -6.97 -23.22
N GLU A 473 -8.67 -8.29 -23.24
CA GLU A 473 -9.24 -9.02 -24.37
C GLU A 473 -10.76 -9.08 -24.21
N VAL A 474 -11.47 -8.70 -25.27
CA VAL A 474 -12.91 -8.67 -25.30
C VAL A 474 -13.42 -9.50 -26.46
N VAL A 475 -14.24 -10.51 -26.15
CA VAL A 475 -14.81 -11.42 -27.14
C VAL A 475 -16.34 -11.39 -27.03
N GLY A 476 -17.00 -11.03 -28.14
CA GLY A 476 -18.46 -11.00 -28.22
C GLY A 476 -19.12 -9.83 -27.49
N HIS A 477 -20.33 -10.07 -26.98
CA HIS A 477 -21.22 -9.04 -26.43
C HIS A 477 -21.49 -9.15 -24.93
N HIS A 478 -20.90 -10.15 -24.27
CA HIS A 478 -21.09 -10.42 -22.85
C HIS A 478 -19.74 -10.45 -22.15
N GLY A 479 -19.68 -9.95 -20.92
CA GLY A 479 -18.49 -10.05 -20.10
C GLY A 479 -18.56 -9.21 -18.83
N ALA A 480 -17.69 -9.54 -17.90
CA ALA A 480 -17.54 -8.79 -16.66
C ALA A 480 -16.08 -8.77 -16.24
N ALA A 481 -15.67 -7.73 -15.52
CA ALA A 481 -14.33 -7.63 -14.94
C ALA A 481 -14.39 -6.85 -13.62
N ILE A 482 -13.51 -7.22 -12.68
CA ILE A 482 -13.26 -6.39 -11.49
C ILE A 482 -12.47 -5.16 -11.94
N GLY A 483 -12.95 -3.98 -11.54
CA GLY A 483 -12.29 -2.71 -11.76
C GLY A 483 -11.15 -2.51 -10.77
N MET A 484 -9.97 -2.18 -11.30
CA MET A 484 -8.82 -1.73 -10.53
C MET A 484 -8.81 -0.21 -10.49
N HIS A 485 -8.33 0.40 -9.40
CA HIS A 485 -8.07 1.84 -9.44
C HIS A 485 -6.84 2.16 -10.30
N ASP A 486 -6.73 3.39 -10.79
CA ASP A 486 -5.71 3.76 -11.79
C ASP A 486 -4.26 3.65 -11.29
N GLY A 487 -4.08 3.60 -9.96
CA GLY A 487 -2.79 3.43 -9.28
C GLY A 487 -2.48 2.00 -8.83
N GLU A 488 -3.36 1.04 -9.07
CA GLU A 488 -3.24 -0.36 -8.64
C GLU A 488 -2.52 -1.20 -9.70
N GLY A 489 -1.60 -2.07 -9.34
CA GLY A 489 -1.01 -3.08 -10.21
C GLY A 489 -0.09 -2.50 -11.28
N ARG A 490 0.74 -1.50 -10.96
CA ARG A 490 1.78 -0.96 -11.86
C ARG A 490 3.05 -1.80 -11.73
N CYS A 491 3.27 -2.72 -12.64
CA CYS A 491 4.35 -3.70 -12.57
C CYS A 491 5.50 -3.37 -13.52
N LEU A 492 6.72 -3.64 -13.05
CA LEU A 492 7.99 -3.41 -13.73
C LEU A 492 8.75 -4.73 -13.82
N ALA A 493 9.22 -5.07 -15.03
CA ALA A 493 10.12 -6.19 -15.23
C ALA A 493 11.54 -5.80 -14.81
N VAL A 494 12.18 -6.63 -13.98
CA VAL A 494 13.55 -6.40 -13.48
C VAL A 494 14.52 -7.38 -14.12
N GLY A 495 14.35 -8.68 -13.85
CA GLY A 495 15.15 -9.77 -14.43
C GLY A 495 16.64 -9.71 -14.07
N ILE A 496 16.96 -9.34 -12.83
CA ILE A 496 18.34 -9.16 -12.37
C ILE A 496 18.56 -9.87 -11.03
N GLU A 497 19.64 -10.65 -10.95
CA GLU A 497 20.23 -11.14 -9.71
C GLU A 497 21.43 -10.24 -9.37
N ALA A 498 21.33 -9.47 -8.29
CA ALA A 498 22.39 -8.56 -7.87
C ALA A 498 22.57 -8.54 -6.36
N SER A 499 23.82 -8.65 -5.90
CA SER A 499 24.15 -8.53 -4.47
C SER A 499 24.01 -7.08 -3.94
N GLY A 500 23.96 -6.11 -4.85
CA GLY A 500 23.90 -4.66 -4.58
C GLY A 500 22.50 -4.08 -4.75
N TRP A 501 22.43 -2.74 -4.79
CA TRP A 501 21.19 -2.02 -5.06
C TRP A 501 20.86 -2.06 -6.56
N VAL A 502 19.62 -2.37 -6.89
CA VAL A 502 19.04 -2.28 -8.23
C VAL A 502 18.18 -1.02 -8.28
N ARG A 503 18.53 -0.08 -9.16
CA ARG A 503 17.79 1.15 -9.40
C ARG A 503 16.63 0.87 -10.36
N LEU A 504 15.43 1.31 -10.00
CA LEU A 504 14.20 1.14 -10.78
C LEU A 504 13.47 2.48 -10.92
N ASP A 505 12.74 2.63 -12.02
CA ASP A 505 11.95 3.83 -12.30
C ASP A 505 10.57 3.70 -11.64
N LEU A 506 10.15 4.74 -10.91
CA LEU A 506 8.83 4.84 -10.32
C LEU A 506 7.82 5.20 -11.43
N PRO A 507 6.75 4.41 -11.66
CA PRO A 507 5.81 4.61 -12.77
C PRO A 507 4.78 5.72 -12.47
N TRP A 508 5.23 6.86 -11.93
CA TRP A 508 4.46 8.06 -11.65
C TRP A 508 5.26 9.30 -12.01
N ARG A 509 4.60 10.46 -12.05
CA ARG A 509 5.30 11.72 -12.33
C ARG A 509 6.19 12.07 -11.13
N PRO A 510 7.46 12.45 -11.35
CA PRO A 510 8.28 12.98 -10.27
C PRO A 510 7.70 14.31 -9.78
N THR A 511 7.72 14.51 -8.46
CA THR A 511 7.23 15.75 -7.82
C THR A 511 8.33 16.41 -6.97
N VAL A 512 9.60 16.06 -7.21
CA VAL A 512 10.75 16.68 -6.55
C VAL A 512 10.71 18.21 -6.71
N GLY A 513 10.80 18.91 -5.58
CA GLY A 513 10.84 20.37 -5.56
C GLY A 513 9.47 21.05 -5.67
N PHE A 514 8.37 20.29 -5.68
CA PHE A 514 7.02 20.86 -5.60
C PHE A 514 6.85 21.61 -4.28
N GLU A 515 6.15 22.74 -4.34
CA GLU A 515 5.67 23.39 -3.12
C GLU A 515 4.61 22.50 -2.44
N PRO A 516 4.40 22.61 -1.11
CA PRO A 516 3.44 21.76 -0.41
C PRO A 516 2.03 21.74 -1.02
N GLN A 517 1.58 22.86 -1.61
CA GLN A 517 0.28 22.96 -2.27
C GLN A 517 0.23 22.14 -3.57
N ASP A 518 1.31 22.15 -4.35
CA ASP A 518 1.43 21.39 -5.59
C ASP A 518 1.57 19.88 -5.28
N GLN A 519 2.30 19.53 -4.23
CA GLN A 519 2.40 18.14 -3.76
C GLN A 519 1.03 17.60 -3.32
N ALA A 520 0.28 18.39 -2.54
CA ALA A 520 -1.07 18.03 -2.17
C ALA A 520 -1.95 17.86 -3.43
N ALA A 521 -1.88 18.78 -4.40
CA ALA A 521 -2.62 18.66 -5.65
C ALA A 521 -2.25 17.41 -6.47
N ALA A 522 -0.97 17.02 -6.50
CA ALA A 522 -0.50 15.80 -7.15
C ALA A 522 -1.10 14.55 -6.49
N TRP A 523 -1.17 14.52 -5.16
CA TRP A 523 -1.84 13.44 -4.41
C TRP A 523 -3.35 13.38 -4.66
N ARG A 524 -4.04 14.54 -4.71
CA ARG A 524 -5.50 14.56 -4.98
C ARG A 524 -5.83 14.09 -6.39
N SER A 525 -5.04 14.52 -7.36
CA SER A 525 -5.22 14.16 -8.78
C SER A 525 -4.74 12.75 -9.11
N GLY A 526 -3.90 12.15 -8.25
CA GLY A 526 -3.30 10.84 -8.51
C GLY A 526 -2.12 10.85 -9.46
N GLN A 527 -1.54 12.01 -9.74
CA GLN A 527 -0.33 12.13 -10.55
C GLN A 527 0.90 11.54 -9.83
N HIS A 528 0.87 11.55 -8.50
CA HIS A 528 1.89 10.96 -7.64
C HIS A 528 1.20 10.27 -6.44
N PRO A 529 1.71 9.12 -5.97
CA PRO A 529 1.11 8.38 -4.87
C PRO A 529 1.35 9.08 -3.53
N SER A 530 0.41 8.92 -2.59
CA SER A 530 0.57 9.40 -1.21
C SER A 530 1.21 8.37 -0.26
N GLY A 531 1.21 7.13 -0.70
CA GLY A 531 1.90 6.00 -0.11
C GLY A 531 1.97 4.90 -1.17
N LEU A 532 2.81 3.90 -0.96
CA LEU A 532 3.06 2.84 -1.91
C LEU A 532 3.07 1.50 -1.19
N GLU A 533 2.39 0.51 -1.76
CA GLU A 533 2.68 -0.89 -1.52
C GLU A 533 3.50 -1.41 -2.70
N MET A 534 4.58 -2.12 -2.40
CA MET A 534 5.46 -2.73 -3.38
C MET A 534 5.53 -4.24 -3.11
N ARG A 535 5.05 -5.05 -4.04
CA ARG A 535 5.18 -6.51 -4.01
C ARG A 535 6.34 -6.93 -4.92
N VAL A 536 7.30 -7.67 -4.38
CA VAL A 536 8.50 -8.14 -5.10
C VAL A 536 8.41 -9.64 -5.36
N TYR A 537 8.55 -10.02 -6.62
CA TYR A 537 8.54 -11.40 -7.09
C TYR A 537 9.91 -11.80 -7.63
N GLY A 538 10.25 -13.08 -7.47
CA GLY A 538 11.50 -13.62 -7.99
C GLY A 538 11.60 -15.12 -7.89
N VAL A 539 12.82 -15.63 -8.04
CA VAL A 539 13.07 -17.06 -8.20
C VAL A 539 13.17 -17.76 -6.85
N VAL A 540 12.17 -18.59 -6.53
CA VAL A 540 12.18 -19.47 -5.35
C VAL A 540 11.94 -20.91 -5.79
N GLY A 541 12.98 -21.74 -5.71
CA GLY A 541 12.92 -23.13 -6.15
C GLY A 541 12.80 -23.23 -7.68
N SER A 542 11.63 -23.65 -8.18
CA SER A 542 11.36 -23.78 -9.62
C SER A 542 10.38 -22.72 -10.16
N ASP A 543 9.81 -21.88 -9.29
CA ASP A 543 8.92 -20.79 -9.70
C ASP A 543 9.72 -19.49 -9.77
N ASP A 544 9.55 -18.76 -10.86
CA ASP A 544 10.23 -17.51 -11.16
C ASP A 544 9.39 -16.27 -10.86
N LEU A 545 8.15 -16.45 -10.41
CA LEU A 545 7.25 -15.38 -9.95
C LEU A 545 6.73 -15.65 -8.53
N HIS A 546 7.56 -16.26 -7.68
CA HIS A 546 7.20 -16.46 -6.28
C HIS A 546 7.29 -15.12 -5.52
N PRO A 547 6.33 -14.78 -4.64
CA PRO A 547 6.44 -13.59 -3.81
C PRO A 547 7.60 -13.74 -2.82
N ILE A 548 8.55 -12.82 -2.89
CA ILE A 548 9.72 -12.75 -2.01
C ILE A 548 9.39 -11.92 -0.78
N GLY A 549 8.74 -10.78 -0.98
CA GLY A 549 8.44 -9.84 0.08
C GLY A 549 7.61 -8.65 -0.38
N SER A 550 7.06 -7.93 0.58
CA SER A 550 6.29 -6.71 0.37
C SER A 550 6.91 -5.55 1.14
N VAL A 551 6.83 -4.33 0.58
CA VAL A 551 7.21 -3.08 1.24
C VAL A 551 6.03 -2.14 1.26
N TYR A 552 5.75 -1.58 2.42
CA TYR A 552 4.69 -0.60 2.65
C TYR A 552 5.34 0.72 3.02
N ALA A 553 5.26 1.73 2.16
CA ALA A 553 5.90 3.03 2.32
C ALA A 553 4.83 4.13 2.41
N VAL A 554 4.94 4.98 3.43
CA VAL A 554 3.91 5.97 3.77
C VAL A 554 4.53 7.34 3.98
N HIS A 555 4.01 8.35 3.27
CA HIS A 555 4.30 9.75 3.61
C HIS A 555 3.54 10.16 4.87
N LEU A 556 4.25 10.71 5.84
CA LEU A 556 3.69 11.14 7.12
C LEU A 556 3.79 12.64 7.25
N SER A 557 2.65 13.30 7.52
CA SER A 557 2.68 14.72 7.86
C SER A 557 3.35 14.92 9.21
N ARG A 558 4.40 15.74 9.23
CA ARG A 558 5.18 16.09 10.42
C ARG A 558 4.66 17.40 10.99
N LEU A 559 4.27 17.38 12.26
CA LEU A 559 3.97 18.61 13.00
C LEU A 559 5.23 19.05 13.73
N GLN A 560 5.75 20.22 13.40
CA GLN A 560 7.00 20.73 13.97
C GLN A 560 6.77 22.07 14.67
N TYR A 561 7.38 22.22 15.84
CA TYR A 561 7.46 23.47 16.60
C TYR A 561 8.88 24.01 16.49
N ALA A 562 9.05 25.17 15.89
CA ALA A 562 10.34 25.84 15.73
C ALA A 562 10.49 26.99 16.73
N PHE A 563 11.59 26.99 17.51
CA PHE A 563 11.86 28.01 18.53
C PHE A 563 12.42 29.30 17.90
N GLN A 564 11.96 30.47 18.36
CA GLN A 564 12.47 31.78 17.90
C GLN A 564 13.47 32.42 18.90
N SER A 565 13.35 32.14 20.20
CA SER A 565 13.97 32.97 21.25
C SER A 565 15.31 32.46 21.80
N SER A 566 15.60 31.15 21.73
CA SER A 566 16.68 30.54 22.52
C SER A 566 17.86 30.02 21.69
N ILE A 567 17.65 29.25 20.61
CA ILE A 567 18.69 28.81 19.65
C ILE A 567 18.06 28.69 18.25
N LEU A 568 18.57 29.44 17.27
CA LEU A 568 18.12 29.37 15.87
C LEU A 568 18.26 27.95 15.31
N GLY A 569 17.16 27.40 14.81
CA GLY A 569 17.11 26.08 14.18
C GLY A 569 16.74 24.93 15.12
N MET A 570 16.51 25.19 16.42
CA MET A 570 15.98 24.17 17.33
C MET A 570 14.52 23.85 16.98
N GLU A 571 14.15 22.58 17.03
CA GLU A 571 12.76 22.13 16.83
C GLU A 571 12.40 20.93 17.72
N VAL A 572 11.10 20.80 18.00
CA VAL A 572 10.47 19.57 18.49
C VAL A 572 9.42 19.16 17.46
N ALA A 573 9.46 17.91 17.01
CA ALA A 573 8.59 17.42 15.95
C ALA A 573 7.88 16.12 16.34
N TYR A 574 6.66 15.96 15.87
CA TYR A 574 5.91 14.72 15.88
C TYR A 574 5.80 14.16 14.46
N ALA A 575 6.07 12.87 14.29
CA ALA A 575 5.74 12.13 13.08
C ALA A 575 5.57 10.62 13.36
N GLY A 576 4.47 10.03 12.86
CA GLY A 576 4.26 8.56 12.88
C GLY A 576 4.35 7.92 14.26
N GLY A 577 3.79 8.56 15.30
CA GLY A 577 3.82 8.08 16.69
C GLY A 577 5.11 8.44 17.46
N ALA A 578 6.15 8.92 16.77
CA ALA A 578 7.39 9.31 17.40
C ALA A 578 7.47 10.82 17.64
N VAL A 579 8.20 11.21 18.69
CA VAL A 579 8.50 12.60 19.03
C VAL A 579 10.01 12.80 19.02
N MET A 580 10.50 13.74 18.23
CA MET A 580 11.94 14.00 18.03
C MET A 580 12.30 15.45 18.31
N THR A 581 13.58 15.69 18.55
CA THR A 581 14.17 17.02 18.68
C THR A 581 15.60 16.99 18.14
N ASN A 582 16.14 18.13 17.72
CA ASN A 582 17.53 18.27 17.29
C ASN A 582 18.40 18.92 18.40
N HIS A 583 18.23 18.49 19.64
CA HIS A 583 18.95 19.05 20.79
C HIS A 583 19.31 17.97 21.84
N PRO A 584 20.50 18.01 22.48
CA PRO A 584 21.55 19.05 22.39
C PRO A 584 22.37 19.04 21.09
N GLU A 585 22.94 20.21 20.74
CA GLU A 585 23.97 20.35 19.68
C GLU A 585 23.56 20.08 18.22
N PHE A 586 22.27 20.18 17.86
CA PHE A 586 21.76 19.83 16.51
C PHE A 586 21.84 18.34 16.19
N ASP A 587 22.14 17.49 17.17
CA ASP A 587 22.06 16.05 17.02
C ASP A 587 20.61 15.58 17.14
N PRO A 588 20.15 14.70 16.23
CA PRO A 588 18.81 14.15 16.28
C PRO A 588 18.63 13.25 17.51
N LEU A 589 17.65 13.57 18.34
CA LEU A 589 17.28 12.84 19.55
C LEU A 589 15.80 12.45 19.49
N VAL A 590 15.51 11.20 19.84
CA VAL A 590 14.14 10.70 19.96
C VAL A 590 13.71 10.75 21.41
N LEU A 591 12.67 11.54 21.67
CA LEU A 591 12.06 11.71 22.99
C LEU A 591 11.03 10.62 23.27
N ARG A 592 10.39 10.13 22.20
CA ARG A 592 9.45 9.01 22.24
C ARG A 592 9.52 8.22 20.94
N ALA A 593 9.72 6.91 21.05
CA ALA A 593 9.69 5.99 19.93
C ALA A 593 8.23 5.67 19.49
N PRO A 594 8.02 5.25 18.22
CA PRO A 594 6.72 4.78 17.76
C PRO A 594 6.25 3.57 18.57
N THR A 595 4.94 3.37 18.64
CA THR A 595 4.35 2.22 19.32
C THR A 595 4.41 0.96 18.46
N ASP A 596 5.07 -0.06 18.98
CA ASP A 596 5.08 -1.41 18.43
C ASP A 596 4.55 -2.40 19.47
N ARG A 597 3.89 -3.47 19.03
CA ARG A 597 3.36 -4.51 19.91
C ARG A 597 4.08 -5.84 19.68
N GLY A 598 4.96 -6.17 20.62
CA GLY A 598 5.48 -7.53 20.79
C GLY A 598 4.50 -8.37 21.61
N GLY A 599 4.00 -9.46 21.06
CA GLY A 599 3.19 -10.45 21.80
C GLY A 599 4.03 -11.58 22.39
N PRO A 600 3.45 -12.49 23.18
CA PRO A 600 4.13 -13.73 23.55
C PRO A 600 4.44 -14.57 22.28
N GLY A 601 5.70 -14.97 22.13
CA GLY A 601 6.24 -15.64 20.92
C GLY A 601 6.79 -14.65 19.88
N PRO A 602 7.24 -15.12 18.70
CA PRO A 602 7.75 -14.27 17.62
C PRO A 602 6.58 -13.55 16.93
N ARG A 603 5.98 -12.57 17.59
CA ARG A 603 4.86 -11.79 17.06
C ARG A 603 5.25 -10.32 16.98
N PHE A 604 4.97 -9.71 15.85
CA PHE A 604 5.13 -8.28 15.65
C PHE A 604 3.85 -7.70 15.06
N ALA A 605 3.27 -6.73 15.75
CA ALA A 605 2.18 -5.93 15.21
C ALA A 605 2.49 -4.45 15.34
N ALA A 606 2.19 -3.69 14.29
CA ALA A 606 2.30 -2.24 14.29
C ALA A 606 1.06 -1.60 13.68
N THR A 607 0.65 -0.48 14.26
CA THR A 607 -0.40 0.38 13.71
C THR A 607 0.20 1.77 13.50
N ILE A 608 0.26 2.23 12.26
CA ILE A 608 0.83 3.53 11.91
C ILE A 608 -0.27 4.60 12.06
N PRO A 609 -0.12 5.59 12.97
CA PRO A 609 -1.01 6.74 13.02
C PRO A 609 -0.63 7.75 11.92
N ALA A 610 -1.23 7.61 10.74
CA ALA A 610 -1.03 8.53 9.62
C ALA A 610 -1.90 9.78 9.81
N MET A 611 -1.29 10.87 10.28
CA MET A 611 -1.99 12.15 10.44
C MET A 611 -1.99 12.93 9.14
N HIS A 612 -3.14 13.46 8.76
CA HIS A 612 -3.31 14.32 7.59
C HIS A 612 -3.98 15.63 8.02
N PRO A 613 -3.33 16.78 7.85
CA PRO A 613 -3.91 18.06 8.25
C PRO A 613 -5.01 18.48 7.28
N SER A 614 -6.08 19.05 7.83
CA SER A 614 -7.12 19.68 7.04
C SER A 614 -6.59 20.94 6.34
N VAL A 615 -7.15 21.27 5.17
CA VAL A 615 -6.72 22.40 4.29
C VAL A 615 -6.71 23.76 4.99
N ASN A 616 -7.48 23.92 6.07
CA ASN A 616 -7.62 25.18 6.81
C ASN A 616 -6.87 25.19 8.16
N SER A 617 -5.90 24.30 8.36
CA SER A 617 -5.17 24.22 9.63
C SER A 617 -4.29 25.48 9.83
N PRO A 618 -4.55 26.33 10.84
CA PRO A 618 -3.73 27.51 11.10
C PRO A 618 -2.28 27.11 11.44
N GLN A 619 -1.33 27.90 10.96
CA GLN A 619 0.08 27.85 11.31
C GLN A 619 0.46 29.15 12.01
N GLY A 620 1.34 29.07 13.00
CA GLY A 620 1.80 30.27 13.73
C GLY A 620 2.06 30.03 15.21
N ALA A 621 2.15 31.14 15.95
CA ALA A 621 2.49 31.18 17.38
C ALA A 621 1.27 31.24 18.31
N GLY A 622 0.05 31.16 17.78
CA GLY A 622 -1.17 31.12 18.58
C GLY A 622 -1.35 29.78 19.30
N ALA A 623 -2.01 29.78 20.46
CA ALA A 623 -2.49 28.55 21.07
C ALA A 623 -3.48 27.87 20.11
N VAL A 624 -3.32 26.57 19.88
CA VAL A 624 -4.15 25.80 18.95
C VAL A 624 -4.79 24.61 19.65
N ASP A 625 -6.05 24.37 19.36
CA ASP A 625 -6.77 23.14 19.71
C ASP A 625 -6.76 22.22 18.49
N LEU A 626 -6.14 21.05 18.65
CA LEU A 626 -6.10 19.99 17.65
C LEU A 626 -7.20 18.98 17.94
N THR A 627 -8.05 18.74 16.95
CA THR A 627 -8.99 17.63 16.96
C THR A 627 -8.55 16.61 15.92
N MET A 628 -8.15 15.42 16.38
CA MET A 628 -7.85 14.26 15.55
C MET A 628 -9.08 13.37 15.46
N THR A 629 -9.47 12.94 14.27
CA THR A 629 -10.60 12.03 14.04
C THR A 629 -10.14 10.81 13.26
N LEU A 630 -10.44 9.61 13.75
CA LEU A 630 -10.15 8.37 13.02
C LEU A 630 -11.12 8.24 11.84
N GLN A 631 -10.62 8.21 10.62
CA GLN A 631 -11.45 8.05 9.42
C GLN A 631 -11.65 6.57 9.09
N SER A 632 -10.55 5.85 8.94
CA SER A 632 -10.56 4.43 8.62
C SER A 632 -9.30 3.75 9.11
N ARG A 633 -9.32 2.41 9.10
CA ARG A 633 -8.15 1.58 9.36
C ARG A 633 -8.05 0.47 8.34
N ASP A 634 -6.91 0.43 7.69
CA ASP A 634 -6.63 -0.52 6.62
C ASP A 634 -5.61 -1.54 7.11
N VAL A 635 -5.87 -2.82 6.83
CA VAL A 635 -4.93 -3.91 7.07
C VAL A 635 -4.07 -4.06 5.84
N MET A 636 -2.76 -3.95 6.00
CA MET A 636 -1.79 -4.07 4.90
C MET A 636 -1.25 -5.48 4.78
N ALA A 637 -1.05 -6.15 5.91
CA ALA A 637 -0.54 -7.52 5.96
C ALA A 637 -0.98 -8.19 7.25
N SER A 638 -1.30 -9.47 7.17
CA SER A 638 -1.55 -10.34 8.32
C SER A 638 -1.13 -11.78 8.02
N SER A 639 0.17 -12.03 7.85
CA SER A 639 0.72 -13.34 7.50
C SER A 639 2.03 -13.63 8.24
N GLN A 640 2.56 -14.83 8.02
CA GLN A 640 3.83 -15.27 8.60
C GLN A 640 4.99 -14.73 7.75
N ALA A 641 5.84 -13.89 8.35
CA ALA A 641 7.03 -13.32 7.72
C ALA A 641 8.31 -13.99 8.24
N HIS A 642 9.37 -13.99 7.43
CA HIS A 642 10.69 -14.52 7.82
C HIS A 642 11.66 -13.41 8.27
N GLU A 643 11.55 -12.22 7.70
CA GLU A 643 12.27 -11.02 8.14
C GLU A 643 11.31 -9.83 8.09
N VAL A 644 11.32 -9.00 9.13
CA VAL A 644 10.58 -7.73 9.14
C VAL A 644 11.58 -6.60 9.35
N ARG A 645 11.54 -5.61 8.47
CA ARG A 645 12.36 -4.40 8.55
C ARG A 645 11.47 -3.17 8.65
N ARG A 646 12.04 -2.14 9.24
CA ARG A 646 11.44 -0.81 9.31
C ARG A 646 12.48 0.24 9.03
N GLY A 647 12.13 1.22 8.23
CA GLY A 647 12.98 2.37 7.99
C GLY A 647 12.22 3.70 7.99
N TRP A 648 12.99 4.77 8.12
CA TRP A 648 12.49 6.14 8.15
C TRP A 648 13.17 7.02 7.12
N THR A 649 12.40 7.99 6.64
CA THR A 649 12.91 9.11 5.86
C THR A 649 12.88 10.40 6.68
N GLY A 650 13.72 11.34 6.30
CA GLY A 650 13.87 12.62 6.99
C GLY A 650 15.05 12.65 7.98
N PRO A 651 15.25 13.80 8.64
CA PRO A 651 16.46 14.10 9.40
C PRO A 651 16.63 13.24 10.67
N TYR A 652 15.55 12.65 11.19
CA TYR A 652 15.56 11.88 12.43
C TYR A 652 15.66 10.35 12.23
N GLY A 653 15.70 9.86 10.99
CA GLY A 653 15.55 8.43 10.70
C GLY A 653 16.59 7.54 11.38
N GLY A 654 17.85 7.96 11.42
CA GLY A 654 18.92 7.22 12.10
C GLY A 654 18.70 7.15 13.61
N ALA A 655 18.34 8.27 14.24
CA ALA A 655 18.08 8.33 15.67
C ALA A 655 16.86 7.48 16.09
N VAL A 656 15.83 7.39 15.24
CA VAL A 656 14.66 6.52 15.49
C VAL A 656 15.04 5.04 15.39
N ALA A 657 15.85 4.66 14.41
CA ALA A 657 16.37 3.30 14.31
C ALA A 657 17.23 2.92 15.52
N ASP A 658 18.11 3.83 15.97
CA ASP A 658 19.00 3.61 17.12
C ASP A 658 18.23 3.46 18.42
N VAL A 659 17.28 4.37 18.72
CA VAL A 659 16.50 4.32 19.98
C VAL A 659 15.63 3.06 20.05
N GLY A 660 15.13 2.57 18.91
CA GLY A 660 14.41 1.30 18.85
C GLY A 660 15.22 0.10 19.38
N SER A 661 16.56 0.21 19.34
CA SER A 661 17.48 -0.86 19.73
C SER A 661 18.08 -0.72 21.14
N TYR A 662 17.64 0.24 21.96
CA TYR A 662 18.23 0.47 23.29
C TYR A 662 18.22 -0.79 24.20
N ALA A 663 17.19 -1.63 24.08
CA ALA A 663 17.09 -2.87 24.86
C ALA A 663 18.17 -3.91 24.50
N LEU A 664 18.80 -3.78 23.33
CA LEU A 664 19.87 -4.65 22.85
C LEU A 664 21.15 -4.54 23.69
N GLU A 665 21.38 -3.40 24.35
CA GLU A 665 22.53 -3.24 25.27
C GLU A 665 22.51 -4.24 26.43
N GLY A 666 21.34 -4.81 26.75
CA GLY A 666 21.19 -5.85 27.77
C GLY A 666 21.54 -7.26 27.30
N SER A 667 21.74 -7.49 26.00
CA SER A 667 22.05 -8.81 25.44
C SER A 667 23.53 -9.17 25.65
N ALA A 668 23.76 -10.37 26.18
CA ALA A 668 25.12 -10.90 26.33
C ALA A 668 25.70 -11.27 24.97
N ASP A 669 24.88 -11.86 24.08
CA ASP A 669 25.30 -12.24 22.73
C ASP A 669 25.73 -11.01 21.90
N TRP A 670 24.95 -9.93 21.97
CA TRP A 670 25.28 -8.68 21.28
C TRP A 670 26.57 -8.03 21.83
N THR A 671 26.77 -8.07 23.14
CA THR A 671 27.97 -7.54 23.78
C THR A 671 29.24 -8.30 23.33
N VAL A 672 29.13 -9.61 23.10
CA VAL A 672 30.26 -10.46 22.69
C VAL A 672 30.49 -10.40 21.18
N TYR A 673 29.42 -10.37 20.38
CA TYR A 673 29.47 -10.41 18.90
C TYR A 673 28.58 -9.33 18.27
N PRO A 674 28.94 -8.04 18.37
CA PRO A 674 28.15 -6.97 17.78
C PRO A 674 28.04 -7.14 16.26
N GLY A 675 26.83 -6.93 15.73
CA GLY A 675 26.52 -7.03 14.29
C GLY A 675 26.29 -8.45 13.75
N ARG A 676 26.29 -9.47 14.61
CA ARG A 676 26.03 -10.88 14.24
C ARG A 676 24.64 -11.32 14.68
N LEU A 677 23.63 -11.02 13.85
CA LEU A 677 22.23 -11.42 14.07
C LEU A 677 22.06 -12.95 14.19
N ASP A 678 22.88 -13.71 13.48
CA ASP A 678 22.88 -15.17 13.48
C ASP A 678 23.27 -15.79 14.82
N LEU A 679 23.99 -15.04 15.66
CA LEU A 679 24.45 -15.48 16.98
C LEU A 679 23.61 -14.89 18.12
N LEU A 680 22.61 -14.07 17.81
CA LEU A 680 21.77 -13.39 18.79
C LEU A 680 20.63 -14.32 19.21
N THR A 681 20.78 -15.03 20.32
CA THR A 681 19.78 -16.04 20.76
C THR A 681 19.01 -15.61 21.99
N ASP A 682 19.54 -14.64 22.74
CA ASP A 682 18.99 -14.17 24.01
C ASP A 682 18.12 -12.90 23.90
N TYR A 683 17.88 -12.40 22.69
CA TYR A 683 17.16 -11.14 22.45
C TYR A 683 16.06 -11.29 21.40
N VAL A 684 14.93 -10.61 21.64
CA VAL A 684 13.83 -10.43 20.70
C VAL A 684 13.48 -8.95 20.68
N GLY A 685 13.49 -8.34 19.50
CA GLY A 685 13.21 -6.91 19.33
C GLY A 685 13.97 -6.29 18.15
N TRP A 686 13.94 -4.96 18.07
CA TRP A 686 14.64 -4.22 17.03
C TRP A 686 16.16 -4.27 17.23
N VAL A 687 16.87 -4.51 16.13
CA VAL A 687 18.32 -4.45 16.01
C VAL A 687 18.64 -3.48 14.87
N PRO A 688 19.58 -2.54 15.04
CA PRO A 688 19.95 -1.62 13.97
C PRO A 688 20.71 -2.41 12.90
N ASP A 689 20.58 -2.00 11.63
CA ASP A 689 21.38 -2.64 10.58
C ASP A 689 22.88 -2.44 10.90
N PRO A 690 23.72 -3.49 10.88
CA PRO A 690 25.13 -3.41 11.29
C PRO A 690 26.00 -2.43 10.49
N ALA A 691 25.48 -1.83 9.41
CA ALA A 691 26.08 -0.68 8.77
C ALA A 691 25.79 0.60 9.59
N MET A 692 26.85 1.24 10.10
CA MET A 692 26.75 2.49 10.88
C MET A 692 25.99 3.59 10.10
N GLY A 693 25.05 4.27 10.76
CA GLY A 693 24.33 5.43 10.21
C GLY A 693 23.18 5.09 9.26
N THR A 694 22.67 3.86 9.30
CA THR A 694 21.47 3.48 8.55
C THR A 694 20.20 4.01 9.22
N THR A 695 19.17 4.29 8.43
CA THR A 695 17.84 4.67 8.93
C THR A 695 16.92 3.46 9.05
N GLU A 696 17.50 2.25 9.16
CA GLU A 696 16.84 0.96 9.06
C GLU A 696 17.08 0.11 10.30
N SER A 697 16.05 -0.63 10.71
CA SER A 697 16.08 -1.59 11.81
C SER A 697 15.43 -2.90 11.38
N VAL A 698 15.93 -4.02 11.90
CA VAL A 698 15.42 -5.37 11.65
C VAL A 698 14.80 -5.90 12.94
N TRP A 699 13.62 -6.50 12.85
CA TRP A 699 12.98 -7.18 13.96
C TRP A 699 13.54 -8.58 14.09
N HIS A 700 14.25 -8.84 15.20
CA HIS A 700 14.93 -10.11 15.43
C HIS A 700 14.12 -11.02 16.36
N THR A 701 14.03 -12.29 16.00
CA THR A 701 13.28 -13.35 16.72
C THR A 701 14.08 -14.63 16.92
N GLY A 702 15.43 -14.56 16.91
CA GLY A 702 16.27 -15.74 17.13
C GLY A 702 16.16 -16.80 16.03
N GLY A 703 15.75 -16.41 14.82
CA GLY A 703 15.57 -17.31 13.67
C GLY A 703 14.19 -17.96 13.55
N GLU A 704 13.26 -17.67 14.48
CA GLU A 704 11.86 -18.12 14.34
C GLU A 704 11.08 -17.18 13.41
N PRO A 705 10.16 -17.71 12.59
CA PRO A 705 9.30 -16.89 11.74
C PRO A 705 8.35 -16.02 12.58
N ILE A 706 8.05 -14.82 12.07
CA ILE A 706 7.33 -13.76 12.75
C ILE A 706 5.86 -13.80 12.31
N GLN A 707 4.92 -13.88 13.24
CA GLN A 707 3.54 -13.52 12.94
C GLN A 707 3.47 -12.00 12.79
N PHE A 708 3.42 -11.53 11.54
CA PHE A 708 3.46 -10.12 11.18
C PHE A 708 2.05 -9.56 10.96
N SER A 709 1.75 -8.42 11.56
CA SER A 709 0.53 -7.66 11.29
C SER A 709 0.84 -6.17 11.16
N LEU A 710 0.42 -5.58 10.05
CA LEU A 710 0.59 -4.15 9.79
C LEU A 710 -0.76 -3.51 9.48
N GLN A 711 -1.04 -2.41 10.17
CA GLN A 711 -2.21 -1.59 9.95
C GLN A 711 -1.83 -0.13 9.77
N ILE A 712 -2.57 0.60 8.94
CA ILE A 712 -2.47 2.05 8.81
C ILE A 712 -3.79 2.65 9.28
N ALA A 713 -3.72 3.56 10.25
CA ALA A 713 -4.86 4.29 10.75
C ALA A 713 -4.83 5.73 10.21
N HIS A 714 -5.87 6.11 9.50
CA HIS A 714 -5.98 7.43 8.89
C HIS A 714 -6.62 8.41 9.88
N LEU A 715 -5.83 9.40 10.32
CA LEU A 715 -6.26 10.41 11.26
C LEU A 715 -6.37 11.76 10.56
N ASP A 716 -7.60 12.26 10.40
CA ASP A 716 -7.81 13.63 9.94
C ASP A 716 -7.62 14.60 11.10
N VAL A 717 -6.82 15.65 10.89
CA VAL A 717 -6.46 16.62 11.91
C VAL A 717 -6.99 18.00 11.56
N SER A 718 -7.91 18.49 12.38
CA SER A 718 -8.36 19.88 12.31
C SER A 718 -7.73 20.70 13.43
N MET A 719 -7.15 21.84 13.06
CA MET A 719 -6.56 22.80 14.00
C MET A 719 -7.43 24.05 14.06
N ARG A 720 -7.59 24.62 15.26
CA ARG A 720 -8.26 25.92 15.46
C ARG A 720 -7.49 26.74 16.49
N GLU A 721 -7.35 28.03 16.27
CA GLU A 721 -6.77 28.91 17.29
C GLU A 721 -7.71 29.03 18.50
N VAL A 722 -7.14 28.95 19.70
CA VAL A 722 -7.85 29.11 20.98
C VAL A 722 -7.93 30.60 21.28
N GLY A 723 -9.10 31.20 21.06
CA GLY A 723 -9.40 32.57 21.51
C GLY A 723 -9.84 33.58 20.45
N VAL A 724 -10.77 33.21 19.56
CA VAL A 724 -11.64 34.17 18.84
C VAL A 724 -13.03 34.19 19.47
#